data_AF-A0A9P8SM60-F1
#
_entry.id   AF-A0A9P8SM60-F1
#
_cell.length_a   1.000
_cell.length_b   1.000
_cell.length_c   1.000
_cell.angle_alpha   90.00
_cell.angle_beta   90.00
_cell.angle_gamma   90.00
#
_symmetry.space_group_name_H-M   'P 1'
#
loop_
_entity.id
_entity.type
_entity.pdbx_description
1 polymer ?
#
loop_
_entity_poly.entity_id
_entity_poly.type
_entity_poly.pdbx_seq_one_letter_code
_entity_poly.pdbx_strand_id
1 'polypeptide(L)'
;MFFFNSSKPFDPERDIPSLEGKVILVTGGNIGLGKQAILEFARHNPRQIWLAARNLEKATAAADEIREQVQDAPIKLLQMDLSSLDSVKKAADVFAAESDRLDILMLNAGIMASAPGLTREGYEAQFGTNHMGHALLTKLLTPILEKTAKGSADADVRVVSLSSAANNMAPTGGIVFESLKTEASSLGPLGRYGQSKLANILFARQLAKQYPHFTVSAIHPGVVQTNLINGAKNQLWASVSKDVQSGEYYEPVGIADKCIALGKDDDLAKKLWDWTEKELDEYIRTGSSVKGNLLGKINDQLFISWAPVPSDVLYFLTMNSSLLTKAVAPARVLAQSQFVGRPKIRECIGKGARIHTAAIRVVSKDKSRRITLSGPRRCFHATTALAQKDPYKALGVSKGASAADIKKAYYGLAKKYHPDTNKDANAKDHFADIQSAYEILSDPKKREQYDQFGAAGFDPSGGGPGGFGGGFNFEDIFSAFTGQQGPFGGRRGGRSNPFQQEILVGDNIEVQTSVSFMEAAKGANKTVSVTPLVSCETCSGGGLKPGTQRSSCKSCNGTGTRLHFVQGGFQMASSCGTCDGTGSTIPKGAECRTCAGKGVIRERKIITLDIPAGIEDGMRLRVDGAGDAPVTGRNADPNARAQNGDLYVFVRVAKDPRFSREGSNILYTATIPLTTALLGGQVSIPTLDGSVNVKVATGTNSGEKITLSGMGMKRLGSRRGGLGDLKVEFRVNMPKYLSANQRVLVEMLADEMDDKSARRVMNVSSSKPDPSDPESHRNEGFLKQMWHTLTNHPAHQKDAKEQPAASKEDTKQKKPDDEAKKSSESGSG
;
A
#
# COMPACT_ATOMS: atom_id res chain seq x y z
N MET A 1 -16.16 -7.51 -18.32
CA MET A 1 -16.10 -8.52 -17.25
C MET A 1 -15.94 -7.77 -15.94
N PHE A 2 -17.01 -7.66 -15.15
CA PHE A 2 -17.05 -6.93 -13.88
C PHE A 2 -16.46 -7.83 -12.78
N PHE A 3 -15.39 -7.41 -12.11
CA PHE A 3 -14.91 -8.08 -10.89
C PHE A 3 -15.29 -7.23 -9.67
N PHE A 4 -16.40 -7.59 -9.03
CA PHE A 4 -16.71 -7.14 -7.67
C PHE A 4 -15.71 -7.78 -6.71
N ASN A 5 -14.76 -7.01 -6.21
CA ASN A 5 -13.85 -7.46 -5.16
C ASN A 5 -14.56 -7.26 -3.81
N SER A 6 -15.45 -8.18 -3.43
CA SER A 6 -16.24 -8.08 -2.19
C SER A 6 -15.36 -8.33 -0.96
N SER A 7 -14.90 -7.26 -0.28
CA SER A 7 -14.36 -7.36 1.08
C SER A 7 -15.48 -7.61 2.08
N LYS A 8 -15.21 -8.31 3.19
CA LYS A 8 -16.14 -8.31 4.32
C LYS A 8 -16.29 -6.89 4.86
N PRO A 9 -17.51 -6.41 5.17
CA PRO A 9 -17.70 -5.12 5.82
C PRO A 9 -17.01 -5.17 7.20
N PHE A 10 -16.11 -4.23 7.43
CA PHE A 10 -15.44 -4.05 8.71
C PHE A 10 -15.27 -2.56 8.98
N ASP A 11 -15.85 -2.13 10.09
CA ASP A 11 -15.78 -0.77 10.61
C ASP A 11 -15.03 -0.80 11.94
N PRO A 12 -13.78 -0.30 12.01
CA PRO A 12 -12.98 -0.34 13.23
C PRO A 12 -13.70 0.21 14.45
N GLU A 13 -14.43 1.33 14.31
CA GLU A 13 -15.12 1.99 15.44
C GLU A 13 -16.21 1.12 16.07
N ARG A 14 -16.85 0.26 15.28
CA ARG A 14 -17.98 -0.58 15.71
C ARG A 14 -17.59 -2.03 15.96
N ASP A 15 -16.72 -2.58 15.11
CA ASP A 15 -16.47 -4.02 15.00
C ASP A 15 -15.25 -4.47 15.81
N ILE A 16 -14.41 -3.55 16.30
CA ILE A 16 -13.39 -3.86 17.31
C ILE A 16 -14.09 -3.94 18.68
N PRO A 17 -14.06 -5.09 19.38
CA PRO A 17 -14.62 -5.21 20.72
C PRO A 17 -13.77 -4.43 21.72
N SER A 18 -14.26 -4.29 22.95
CA SER A 18 -13.44 -3.74 24.05
C SER A 18 -12.11 -4.51 24.15
N LEU A 19 -11.01 -3.78 24.22
CA LEU A 19 -9.66 -4.29 24.40
C LEU A 19 -9.23 -4.19 25.87
N GLU A 20 -10.16 -3.97 26.79
CA GLU A 20 -9.88 -3.85 28.22
C GLU A 20 -9.05 -5.04 28.74
N GLY A 21 -8.01 -4.72 29.51
CA GLY A 21 -7.06 -5.70 30.04
C GLY A 21 -6.03 -6.23 29.02
N LYS A 22 -6.20 -5.97 27.71
CA LYS A 22 -5.31 -6.47 26.65
C LYS A 22 -4.05 -5.63 26.51
N VAL A 23 -2.92 -6.31 26.29
CA VAL A 23 -1.63 -5.68 25.96
C VAL A 23 -1.32 -5.91 24.48
N ILE A 24 -0.98 -4.84 23.77
CA ILE A 24 -0.79 -4.84 22.32
C ILE A 24 0.61 -4.33 22.01
N LEU A 25 1.33 -4.99 21.10
CA LEU A 25 2.62 -4.53 20.59
C LEU A 25 2.58 -4.37 19.07
N VAL A 26 2.83 -3.16 18.58
CA VAL A 26 2.82 -2.82 17.15
C VAL A 26 4.19 -2.36 16.70
N THR A 27 4.77 -3.08 15.75
CA THR A 27 6.03 -2.69 15.10
C THR A 27 5.82 -1.65 14.01
N GLY A 28 6.69 -0.65 13.93
CA GLY A 28 6.56 0.44 12.95
C GLY A 28 5.37 1.36 13.24
N GLY A 29 5.04 1.55 14.52
CA GLY A 29 3.84 2.27 14.96
C GLY A 29 3.89 3.80 14.81
N ASN A 30 5.02 4.36 14.35
CA ASN A 30 5.20 5.81 14.27
C ASN A 30 4.67 6.45 12.98
N ILE A 31 4.38 5.66 11.93
CA ILE A 31 3.88 6.17 10.64
C ILE A 31 2.91 5.21 9.97
N GLY A 32 2.14 5.74 9.01
CA GLY A 32 1.32 4.95 8.08
C GLY A 32 0.37 3.97 8.78
N LEU A 33 0.45 2.72 8.36
CA LEU A 33 -0.43 1.63 8.80
C LEU A 33 -0.31 1.27 10.28
N GLY A 34 0.91 1.31 10.81
CA GLY A 34 1.15 1.02 12.22
C GLY A 34 0.55 2.10 13.12
N LYS A 35 0.77 3.38 12.76
CA LYS A 35 0.20 4.52 13.47
C LYS A 35 -1.33 4.50 13.46
N GLN A 36 -1.95 4.23 12.31
CA GLN A 36 -3.40 4.11 12.23
C GLN A 36 -3.94 2.94 13.05
N ALA A 37 -3.26 1.79 13.04
CA ALA A 37 -3.68 0.65 13.87
C ALA A 37 -3.66 0.98 15.37
N ILE A 38 -2.63 1.68 15.84
CA ILE A 38 -2.54 2.14 17.24
C ILE A 38 -3.65 3.14 17.57
N LEU A 39 -3.93 4.09 16.68
CA LEU A 39 -5.02 5.05 16.87
C LEU A 39 -6.36 4.33 17.04
N GLU A 40 -6.68 3.38 16.16
CA GLU A 40 -7.92 2.61 16.29
C GLU A 40 -7.91 1.78 17.57
N PHE A 41 -6.84 1.02 17.87
CA PHE A 41 -6.77 0.25 19.12
C PHE A 41 -6.96 1.12 20.38
N ALA A 42 -6.40 2.33 20.40
CA ALA A 42 -6.52 3.24 21.53
C ALA A 42 -7.97 3.63 21.83
N ARG A 43 -8.85 3.69 20.81
CA ARG A 43 -10.28 4.01 20.98
C ARG A 43 -11.06 2.93 21.74
N HIS A 44 -10.53 1.72 21.87
CA HIS A 44 -11.23 0.58 22.48
C HIS A 44 -10.68 0.20 23.86
N ASN A 45 -10.15 1.18 24.61
CA ASN A 45 -9.73 1.06 26.00
C ASN A 45 -8.76 -0.11 26.32
N PRO A 46 -7.64 -0.27 25.59
CA PRO A 46 -6.66 -1.30 25.90
C PRO A 46 -5.95 -1.02 27.23
N ARG A 47 -5.41 -2.06 27.89
CA ARG A 47 -4.59 -1.84 29.10
C ARG A 47 -3.30 -1.10 28.77
N GLN A 48 -2.64 -1.48 27.67
CA GLN A 48 -1.38 -0.89 27.25
C GLN A 48 -1.11 -1.17 25.78
N ILE A 49 -0.63 -0.15 25.05
CA ILE A 49 -0.15 -0.30 23.68
C ILE A 49 1.34 0.05 23.63
N TRP A 50 2.15 -0.88 23.14
CA TRP A 50 3.56 -0.69 22.86
C TRP A 50 3.76 -0.25 21.41
N LEU A 51 4.20 0.99 21.25
CA LEU A 51 4.55 1.58 19.96
C LEU A 51 6.04 1.37 19.73
N ALA A 52 6.39 0.38 18.88
CA ALA A 52 7.79 0.10 18.58
C ALA A 52 8.25 0.80 17.30
N ALA A 53 9.36 1.54 17.37
CA ALA A 53 9.91 2.28 16.25
C ALA A 53 11.43 2.51 16.35
N ARG A 54 12.09 2.72 15.20
CA ARG A 54 13.53 2.96 15.11
C ARG A 54 13.98 4.26 15.76
N ASN A 55 13.23 5.33 15.51
CA ASN A 55 13.52 6.67 16.01
C ASN A 55 12.48 7.03 17.08
N LEU A 56 12.95 7.20 18.31
CA LEU A 56 12.10 7.47 19.47
C LEU A 56 11.44 8.85 19.39
N GLU A 57 12.09 9.87 18.84
CA GLU A 57 11.50 11.21 18.67
C GLU A 57 10.29 11.18 17.73
N LYS A 58 10.41 10.47 16.60
CA LYS A 58 9.28 10.25 15.68
C LYS A 58 8.18 9.42 16.31
N ALA A 59 8.55 8.49 17.20
CA ALA A 59 7.61 7.69 17.95
C ALA A 59 6.84 8.53 18.97
N THR A 60 7.52 9.44 19.67
CA THR A 60 6.93 10.40 20.60
C THR A 60 5.95 11.31 19.88
N ALA A 61 6.35 11.94 18.77
CA ALA A 61 5.46 12.78 17.98
C ALA A 61 4.20 12.03 17.52
N ALA A 62 4.36 10.79 17.06
CA ALA A 62 3.22 9.96 16.65
C ALA A 62 2.29 9.59 17.83
N ALA A 63 2.85 9.32 19.01
CA ALA A 63 2.06 9.04 20.21
C ALA A 63 1.31 10.28 20.70
N ASP A 64 1.92 11.47 20.62
CA ASP A 64 1.30 12.73 21.01
C ASP A 64 0.14 13.08 20.07
N GLU A 65 0.32 12.93 18.75
CA GLU A 65 -0.78 13.09 17.77
C GLU A 65 -1.94 12.10 17.97
N ILE A 66 -1.68 10.92 18.53
CA ILE A 66 -2.74 9.96 18.88
C ILE A 66 -3.43 10.39 20.17
N ARG A 67 -2.69 10.86 21.18
CA ARG A 67 -3.25 11.37 22.45
C ARG A 67 -4.10 12.63 22.26
N GLU A 68 -3.81 13.43 21.23
CA GLU A 68 -4.66 14.56 20.82
C GLU A 68 -6.04 14.12 20.32
N GLN A 69 -6.15 12.92 19.75
CA GLN A 69 -7.40 12.36 19.21
C GLN A 69 -8.11 11.43 20.20
N VAL A 70 -7.36 10.74 21.05
CA VAL A 70 -7.85 9.82 22.07
C VAL A 70 -7.19 10.19 23.38
N GLN A 71 -7.93 10.95 24.20
CA GLN A 71 -7.46 11.37 25.51
C GLN A 71 -7.08 10.15 26.37
N ASP A 72 -5.97 10.24 27.09
CA ASP A 72 -5.44 9.19 27.98
C ASP A 72 -5.07 7.85 27.28
N ALA A 73 -4.80 7.87 25.97
CA ALA A 73 -4.32 6.67 25.26
C ALA A 73 -3.07 6.05 25.93
N PRO A 74 -3.11 4.78 26.37
CA PRO A 74 -2.07 4.15 27.20
C PRO A 74 -0.89 3.65 26.35
N ILE A 75 -0.23 4.57 25.65
CA ILE A 75 0.86 4.30 24.72
C ILE A 75 2.21 4.35 25.45
N LYS A 76 2.98 3.26 25.37
CA LYS A 76 4.37 3.16 25.81
C LYS A 76 5.28 3.00 24.60
N LEU A 77 6.37 3.77 24.56
CA LEU A 77 7.30 3.77 23.43
C LEU A 77 8.37 2.68 23.61
N LEU A 78 8.72 2.00 22.52
CA LEU A 78 9.77 0.99 22.47
C LEU A 78 10.74 1.28 21.32
N GLN A 79 11.99 1.61 21.64
CA GLN A 79 13.00 1.80 20.60
C GLN A 79 13.41 0.44 20.01
N MET A 80 13.19 0.25 18.71
CA MET A 80 13.51 -1.01 18.03
C MET A 80 13.83 -0.80 16.56
N ASP A 81 15.01 -1.27 16.16
CA ASP A 81 15.43 -1.39 14.76
C ASP A 81 15.45 -2.86 14.31
N LEU A 82 14.50 -3.22 13.47
CA LEU A 82 14.36 -4.58 12.92
C LEU A 82 15.49 -4.96 11.96
N SER A 83 16.30 -4.01 11.49
CA SER A 83 17.51 -4.30 10.70
C SER A 83 18.70 -4.71 11.57
N SER A 84 18.57 -4.72 12.90
CA SER A 84 19.59 -5.23 13.82
C SER A 84 18.99 -6.16 14.87
N LEU A 85 19.44 -7.41 14.88
CA LEU A 85 18.98 -8.43 15.83
C LEU A 85 19.33 -8.05 17.29
N ASP A 86 20.45 -7.35 17.51
CA ASP A 86 20.80 -6.80 18.82
C ASP A 86 19.76 -5.79 19.33
N SER A 87 19.24 -4.94 18.42
CA SER A 87 18.21 -3.97 18.77
C SER A 87 16.88 -4.68 19.08
N VAL A 88 16.54 -5.72 18.33
CA VAL A 88 15.34 -6.53 18.57
C VAL A 88 15.41 -7.25 19.91
N LYS A 89 16.57 -7.87 20.23
CA LYS A 89 16.79 -8.54 21.52
C LYS A 89 16.62 -7.58 22.69
N LYS A 90 17.28 -6.41 22.65
CA LYS A 90 17.14 -5.38 23.69
C LYS A 90 15.69 -4.91 23.85
N ALA A 91 14.97 -4.74 22.75
CA ALA A 91 13.56 -4.33 22.80
C ALA A 91 12.67 -5.42 23.43
N ALA A 92 12.93 -6.68 23.11
CA ALA A 92 12.24 -7.81 23.73
C ALA A 92 12.57 -7.93 25.23
N ASP A 93 13.82 -7.71 25.64
CA ASP A 93 14.24 -7.70 27.05
C ASP A 93 13.54 -6.58 27.84
N VAL A 94 13.46 -5.37 27.26
CA VAL A 94 12.73 -4.23 27.85
C VAL A 94 11.25 -4.55 27.98
N PHE A 95 10.62 -5.10 26.94
CA PHE A 95 9.22 -5.51 26.99
C PHE A 95 8.99 -6.56 28.07
N ALA A 96 9.81 -7.61 28.13
CA ALA A 96 9.69 -8.71 29.09
C ALA A 96 9.94 -8.28 30.54
N ALA A 97 10.76 -7.25 30.76
CA ALA A 97 11.01 -6.69 32.08
C ALA A 97 9.81 -5.89 32.62
N GLU A 98 9.02 -5.28 31.72
CA GLU A 98 7.96 -4.33 32.09
C GLU A 98 6.55 -4.84 31.82
N SER A 99 6.40 -5.94 31.08
CA SER A 99 5.12 -6.54 30.73
C SER A 99 5.20 -8.06 30.85
N ASP A 100 4.24 -8.62 31.57
CA ASP A 100 4.12 -10.05 31.79
C ASP A 100 3.01 -10.70 30.94
N ARG A 101 2.40 -9.90 30.05
CA ARG A 101 1.25 -10.24 29.21
C ARG A 101 1.38 -9.63 27.81
N LEU A 102 1.00 -10.37 26.78
CA LEU A 102 0.89 -9.88 25.40
C LEU A 102 -0.25 -10.62 24.69
N ASP A 103 -1.29 -9.89 24.32
CA ASP A 103 -2.48 -10.46 23.68
C ASP A 103 -2.44 -10.27 22.15
N ILE A 104 -1.92 -9.15 21.65
CA ILE A 104 -1.83 -8.88 20.19
C ILE A 104 -0.41 -8.46 19.82
N LEU A 105 0.26 -9.27 19.00
CA LEU A 105 1.55 -8.96 18.37
C LEU A 105 1.35 -8.64 16.89
N MET A 106 1.59 -7.39 16.50
CA MET A 106 1.45 -6.93 15.12
C MET A 106 2.83 -6.67 14.48
N LEU A 107 3.22 -7.59 13.58
CA LEU A 107 4.45 -7.57 12.80
C LEU A 107 4.25 -6.73 11.53
N ASN A 108 4.07 -5.41 11.70
CA ASN A 108 3.67 -4.45 10.69
C ASN A 108 4.84 -3.76 9.96
N ALA A 109 5.98 -3.56 10.60
CA ALA A 109 7.07 -2.80 10.02
C ALA A 109 7.68 -3.48 8.77
N GLY A 110 8.31 -2.69 7.91
CA GLY A 110 9.10 -3.21 6.81
C GLY A 110 9.64 -2.14 5.89
N ILE A 111 10.60 -2.54 5.05
CA ILE A 111 11.18 -1.74 3.98
C ILE A 111 10.82 -2.36 2.62
N MET A 112 10.75 -1.52 1.59
CA MET A 112 10.38 -1.91 0.24
C MET A 112 11.31 -1.24 -0.76
N ALA A 113 11.66 -1.97 -1.82
CA ALA A 113 12.44 -1.47 -2.96
C ALA A 113 13.77 -0.80 -2.57
N SER A 114 14.37 -1.25 -1.46
CA SER A 114 15.67 -0.76 -1.02
C SER A 114 16.78 -1.25 -1.96
N ALA A 115 17.83 -0.44 -2.07
CA ALA A 115 19.04 -0.82 -2.78
C ALA A 115 19.58 -2.17 -2.25
N PRO A 116 20.26 -2.97 -3.09
CA PRO A 116 20.94 -4.17 -2.62
C PRO A 116 21.85 -3.83 -1.45
N GLY A 117 21.82 -4.66 -0.41
CA GLY A 117 22.58 -4.42 0.81
C GLY A 117 22.32 -5.52 1.83
N LEU A 118 23.11 -5.51 2.90
CA LEU A 118 23.04 -6.47 3.98
C LEU A 118 22.67 -5.81 5.30
N THR A 119 21.94 -6.52 6.15
CA THR A 119 21.82 -6.17 7.56
C THR A 119 23.16 -6.38 8.28
N ARG A 120 23.25 -5.93 9.53
CA ARG A 120 24.47 -6.06 10.34
C ARG A 120 24.91 -7.51 10.51
N GLU A 121 23.94 -8.42 10.53
CA GLU A 121 24.13 -9.87 10.68
C GLU A 121 24.35 -10.59 9.34
N GLY A 122 24.39 -9.86 8.22
CA GLY A 122 24.73 -10.39 6.90
C GLY A 122 23.55 -10.97 6.11
N TYR A 123 22.30 -10.65 6.49
CA TYR A 123 21.12 -11.04 5.71
C TYR A 123 20.79 -9.99 4.65
N GLU A 124 20.19 -10.37 3.52
CA GLU A 124 19.66 -9.43 2.54
C GLU A 124 18.76 -8.38 3.23
N ALA A 125 18.96 -7.09 2.96
CA ALA A 125 18.39 -6.01 3.76
C ALA A 125 16.85 -6.07 3.90
N GLN A 126 16.11 -6.34 2.82
CA GLN A 126 14.65 -6.41 2.87
C GLN A 126 14.18 -7.66 3.62
N PHE A 127 14.78 -8.82 3.37
CA PHE A 127 14.48 -10.07 4.05
C PHE A 127 14.85 -10.01 5.54
N GLY A 128 16.02 -9.48 5.87
CA GLY A 128 16.50 -9.32 7.24
C GLY A 128 15.58 -8.42 8.06
N THR A 129 15.17 -7.28 7.49
CA THR A 129 14.28 -6.34 8.19
C THR A 129 12.83 -6.82 8.25
N ASN A 130 12.30 -7.34 7.13
CA ASN A 130 10.87 -7.69 7.02
C ASN A 130 10.54 -9.03 7.67
N HIS A 131 11.46 -10.00 7.64
CA HIS A 131 11.25 -11.36 8.14
C HIS A 131 12.13 -11.68 9.35
N MET A 132 13.46 -11.63 9.25
CA MET A 132 14.36 -12.09 10.33
C MET A 132 14.18 -11.32 11.64
N GLY A 133 14.09 -10.00 11.59
CA GLY A 133 13.84 -9.17 12.78
C GLY A 133 12.52 -9.50 13.47
N HIS A 134 11.44 -9.73 12.70
CA HIS A 134 10.14 -10.11 13.24
C HIS A 134 10.11 -11.55 13.76
N ALA A 135 10.81 -12.47 13.10
CA ALA A 135 10.94 -13.85 13.54
C ALA A 135 11.66 -13.92 14.89
N LEU A 136 12.77 -13.17 15.06
CA LEU A 136 13.46 -13.08 16.35
C LEU A 136 12.58 -12.46 17.44
N LEU A 137 11.90 -11.35 17.14
CA LEU A 137 10.98 -10.70 18.07
C LEU A 137 9.90 -11.68 18.54
N THR A 138 9.29 -12.41 17.60
CA THR A 138 8.25 -13.40 17.89
C THR A 138 8.81 -14.51 18.77
N LYS A 139 9.98 -15.06 18.44
CA LYS A 139 10.65 -16.12 19.22
C LYS A 139 10.93 -15.69 20.66
N LEU A 140 11.46 -14.48 20.86
CA LEU A 140 11.78 -13.96 22.20
C LEU A 140 10.53 -13.63 23.02
N LEU A 141 9.43 -13.21 22.39
CA LEU A 141 8.17 -12.91 23.07
C LEU A 141 7.24 -14.13 23.22
N THR A 142 7.55 -15.25 22.57
CA THR A 142 6.75 -16.49 22.63
C THR A 142 6.48 -16.97 24.06
N PRO A 143 7.44 -16.95 25.01
CA PRO A 143 7.15 -17.32 26.39
C PRO A 143 6.04 -16.48 27.05
N ILE A 144 5.98 -15.17 26.74
CA ILE A 144 4.94 -14.27 27.26
C ILE A 144 3.61 -14.50 26.55
N LEU A 145 3.63 -14.73 25.23
CA LEU A 145 2.45 -15.10 24.45
C LEU A 145 1.82 -16.40 24.99
N GLU A 146 2.63 -17.44 25.23
CA GLU A 146 2.18 -18.70 25.82
C GLU A 146 1.64 -18.52 27.23
N LYS A 147 2.35 -17.75 28.08
CA LYS A 147 1.88 -17.42 29.43
C LYS A 147 0.54 -16.72 29.39
N THR A 148 0.34 -15.80 28.44
CA THR A 148 -0.93 -15.08 28.26
C THR A 148 -2.04 -16.02 27.82
N ALA A 149 -1.78 -16.88 26.84
CA ALA A 149 -2.75 -17.87 26.36
C ALA A 149 -3.17 -18.88 27.45
N LYS A 150 -2.25 -19.26 28.33
CA LYS A 150 -2.52 -20.18 29.45
C LYS A 150 -3.17 -19.48 30.66
N GLY A 151 -3.06 -18.16 30.77
CA GLY A 151 -3.41 -17.39 31.96
C GLY A 151 -4.91 -17.13 32.17
N SER A 152 -5.75 -17.26 31.14
CA SER A 152 -7.20 -17.13 31.26
C SER A 152 -7.93 -17.97 30.20
N ALA A 153 -9.06 -18.58 30.56
CA ALA A 153 -9.86 -19.38 29.62
C ALA A 153 -10.37 -18.57 28.40
N ASP A 154 -10.50 -17.24 28.55
CA ASP A 154 -10.89 -16.31 27.49
C ASP A 154 -9.69 -15.57 26.85
N ALA A 155 -8.46 -16.06 27.05
CA ALA A 155 -7.28 -15.49 26.40
C ALA A 155 -7.29 -15.79 24.90
N ASP A 156 -7.37 -14.74 24.09
CA ASP A 156 -7.21 -14.80 22.64
C ASP A 156 -5.91 -14.11 22.26
N VAL A 157 -4.87 -14.92 22.07
CA VAL A 157 -3.53 -14.44 21.70
C VAL A 157 -3.38 -14.46 20.19
N ARG A 158 -3.02 -13.31 19.62
CA ARG A 158 -3.01 -13.09 18.17
C ARG A 158 -1.67 -12.61 17.67
N VAL A 159 -1.19 -13.21 16.59
CA VAL A 159 0.00 -12.76 15.86
C VAL A 159 -0.40 -12.41 14.43
N VAL A 160 -0.30 -11.14 14.07
CA VAL A 160 -0.68 -10.63 12.75
C VAL A 160 0.56 -10.19 11.98
N SER A 161 0.87 -10.91 10.91
CA SER A 161 2.04 -10.68 10.05
C SER A 161 1.69 -9.89 8.80
N LEU A 162 2.28 -8.71 8.61
CA LEU A 162 2.06 -7.94 7.38
C LEU A 162 2.89 -8.48 6.22
N SER A 163 2.17 -9.04 5.26
CA SER A 163 2.67 -9.38 3.94
C SER A 163 2.16 -8.35 2.90
N SER A 164 2.11 -8.72 1.63
CA SER A 164 1.70 -7.86 0.51
C SER A 164 1.35 -8.71 -0.71
N ALA A 165 0.48 -8.22 -1.60
CA ALA A 165 0.27 -8.80 -2.94
C ALA A 165 1.58 -8.95 -3.74
N ALA A 166 2.63 -8.20 -3.36
CA ALA A 166 3.98 -8.36 -3.90
C ALA A 166 4.60 -9.75 -3.64
N ASN A 167 4.01 -10.59 -2.77
CA ASN A 167 4.40 -12.01 -2.67
C ASN A 167 4.33 -12.73 -4.03
N ASN A 168 3.47 -12.27 -4.95
CA ASN A 168 3.38 -12.75 -6.34
C ASN A 168 4.63 -12.46 -7.18
N MET A 169 5.51 -11.56 -6.71
CA MET A 169 6.79 -11.22 -7.34
C MET A 169 7.95 -12.04 -6.77
N ALA A 170 7.69 -12.97 -5.85
CA ALA A 170 8.71 -13.89 -5.37
C ALA A 170 9.24 -14.76 -6.53
N PRO A 171 10.48 -15.27 -6.43
CA PRO A 171 11.05 -16.19 -7.41
C PRO A 171 10.13 -17.40 -7.67
N THR A 172 10.18 -17.96 -8.88
CA THR A 172 9.30 -19.07 -9.31
C THR A 172 9.40 -20.33 -8.43
N GLY A 173 10.54 -20.54 -7.78
CA GLY A 173 10.75 -21.62 -6.79
C GLY A 173 10.47 -21.25 -5.34
N GLY A 174 9.91 -20.06 -5.07
CA GLY A 174 9.68 -19.53 -3.73
C GLY A 174 10.91 -18.83 -3.15
N ILE A 175 11.39 -19.30 -2.00
CA ILE A 175 12.52 -18.68 -1.30
C ILE A 175 13.86 -19.20 -1.85
N VAL A 176 14.70 -18.30 -2.33
CA VAL A 176 16.07 -18.60 -2.78
C VAL A 176 17.01 -18.51 -1.57
N PHE A 177 17.13 -19.60 -0.82
CA PHE A 177 17.90 -19.64 0.43
C PHE A 177 19.37 -19.20 0.29
N GLU A 178 20.00 -19.53 -0.84
CA GLU A 178 21.38 -19.15 -1.13
C GLU A 178 21.55 -17.63 -1.28
N SER A 179 20.49 -16.92 -1.69
CA SER A 179 20.55 -15.47 -1.85
C SER A 179 20.37 -14.73 -0.52
N LEU A 180 19.88 -15.39 0.54
CA LEU A 180 19.49 -14.74 1.80
C LEU A 180 20.68 -14.16 2.57
N LYS A 181 21.88 -14.71 2.39
CA LYS A 181 23.15 -14.21 2.97
C LYS A 181 24.00 -13.41 1.97
N THR A 182 23.35 -12.89 0.94
CA THR A 182 23.96 -12.05 -0.09
C THR A 182 23.08 -10.83 -0.31
N GLU A 183 23.54 -9.85 -1.09
CA GLU A 183 22.72 -8.70 -1.47
C GLU A 183 21.56 -9.08 -2.41
N ALA A 184 21.52 -10.32 -2.91
CA ALA A 184 20.53 -10.86 -3.84
C ALA A 184 20.26 -9.92 -5.03
N SER A 185 21.34 -9.35 -5.59
CA SER A 185 21.28 -8.37 -6.68
C SER A 185 20.60 -8.94 -7.93
N SER A 186 20.69 -10.26 -8.15
CA SER A 186 20.06 -11.00 -9.25
C SER A 186 18.53 -11.03 -9.23
N LEU A 187 17.89 -10.86 -8.06
CA LEU A 187 16.43 -10.90 -7.93
C LEU A 187 15.76 -9.55 -8.25
N GLY A 188 16.54 -8.47 -8.34
CA GLY A 188 16.02 -7.10 -8.46
C GLY A 188 15.26 -6.61 -7.21
N PRO A 189 14.96 -5.31 -7.10
CA PRO A 189 14.36 -4.73 -5.89
C PRO A 189 12.99 -5.32 -5.51
N LEU A 190 12.16 -5.61 -6.52
CA LEU A 190 10.81 -6.15 -6.32
C LEU A 190 10.82 -7.67 -6.06
N GLY A 191 11.77 -8.42 -6.63
CA GLY A 191 11.93 -9.84 -6.33
C GLY A 191 12.41 -10.08 -4.90
N ARG A 192 13.37 -9.28 -4.41
CA ARG A 192 13.78 -9.30 -2.99
C ARG A 192 12.63 -8.96 -2.05
N TYR A 193 11.87 -7.91 -2.36
CA TYR A 193 10.68 -7.56 -1.60
C TYR A 193 9.63 -8.68 -1.60
N GLY A 194 9.30 -9.22 -2.77
CA GLY A 194 8.33 -10.31 -2.93
C GLY A 194 8.73 -11.56 -2.17
N GLN A 195 10.01 -11.95 -2.22
CA GLN A 195 10.57 -13.04 -1.41
C GLN A 195 10.39 -12.79 0.09
N SER A 196 10.69 -11.58 0.58
CA SER A 196 10.50 -11.24 2.00
C SER A 196 9.02 -11.31 2.42
N LYS A 197 8.09 -10.97 1.52
CA LYS A 197 6.65 -10.99 1.80
C LYS A 197 6.04 -12.38 1.69
N LEU A 198 6.55 -13.22 0.78
CA LEU A 198 6.23 -14.64 0.77
C LEU A 198 6.71 -15.32 2.06
N ALA A 199 7.91 -14.97 2.55
CA ALA A 199 8.45 -15.49 3.81
C ALA A 199 7.52 -15.20 5.00
N ASN A 200 6.97 -13.98 5.08
CA ASN A 200 6.00 -13.61 6.13
C ASN A 200 4.71 -14.47 6.12
N ILE A 201 4.25 -14.90 4.93
CA ILE A 201 3.07 -15.78 4.80
C ILE A 201 3.41 -17.19 5.28
N LEU A 202 4.51 -17.74 4.76
CA LEU A 202 5.01 -19.07 5.13
C LEU A 202 5.33 -19.17 6.62
N PHE A 203 5.89 -18.11 7.20
CA PHE A 203 6.18 -18.00 8.62
C PHE A 203 4.90 -18.04 9.46
N ALA A 204 3.89 -17.23 9.12
CA ALA A 204 2.61 -17.23 9.81
C ALA A 204 1.94 -18.62 9.75
N ARG A 205 2.00 -19.27 8.58
CA ARG A 205 1.46 -20.62 8.36
C ARG A 205 2.14 -21.67 9.23
N GLN A 206 3.47 -21.67 9.29
CA GLN A 206 4.19 -22.62 10.13
C GLN A 206 4.06 -22.29 11.62
N LEU A 207 4.06 -21.01 12.00
CA LEU A 207 3.86 -20.57 13.39
C LEU A 207 2.50 -21.04 13.94
N ALA A 208 1.44 -20.96 13.13
CA ALA A 208 0.11 -21.48 13.48
C ALA A 208 0.13 -23.00 13.79
N LYS A 209 0.95 -23.77 13.07
CA LYS A 209 1.11 -25.22 13.30
C LYS A 209 1.90 -25.51 14.57
N GLN A 210 2.92 -24.72 14.86
CA GLN A 210 3.75 -24.89 16.07
C GLN A 210 2.99 -24.48 17.33
N TYR A 211 2.13 -23.45 17.24
CA TYR A 211 1.34 -22.94 18.35
C TYR A 211 -0.16 -22.90 17.99
N PRO A 212 -0.86 -24.06 17.98
CA PRO A 212 -2.27 -24.14 17.55
C PRO A 212 -3.26 -23.36 18.42
N HIS A 213 -2.85 -22.95 19.61
CA HIS A 213 -3.64 -22.14 20.54
C HIS A 213 -3.48 -20.64 20.31
N PHE A 214 -2.62 -20.22 19.38
CA PHE A 214 -2.55 -18.85 18.90
C PHE A 214 -3.37 -18.68 17.62
N THR A 215 -4.01 -17.52 17.48
CA THR A 215 -4.59 -17.09 16.22
C THR A 215 -3.54 -16.34 15.43
N VAL A 216 -2.94 -16.99 14.44
CA VAL A 216 -1.87 -16.42 13.63
C VAL A 216 -2.38 -16.16 12.21
N SER A 217 -2.10 -15.00 11.63
CA SER A 217 -2.51 -14.71 10.25
C SER A 217 -1.49 -13.86 9.52
N ALA A 218 -1.46 -14.01 8.19
CA ALA A 218 -0.76 -13.08 7.32
C ALA A 218 -1.77 -12.25 6.52
N ILE A 219 -1.48 -10.97 6.30
CA ILE A 219 -2.44 -10.07 5.62
C ILE A 219 -1.76 -9.21 4.57
N HIS A 220 -2.47 -8.91 3.48
CA HIS A 220 -2.17 -7.74 2.64
C HIS A 220 -2.93 -6.54 3.21
N PRO A 221 -2.26 -5.43 3.55
CA PRO A 221 -2.97 -4.26 4.09
C PRO A 221 -3.87 -3.55 3.05
N GLY A 222 -3.80 -3.93 1.77
CA GLY A 222 -4.51 -3.28 0.66
C GLY A 222 -3.60 -2.34 -0.15
N VAL A 223 -4.09 -1.86 -1.30
CA VAL A 223 -3.44 -0.77 -2.04
C VAL A 223 -3.69 0.54 -1.29
N VAL A 224 -2.87 0.78 -0.29
CA VAL A 224 -2.95 1.98 0.52
C VAL A 224 -2.12 3.05 -0.19
N GLN A 225 -2.79 3.94 -0.93
CA GLN A 225 -2.24 5.27 -1.15
C GLN A 225 -2.07 5.87 0.25
N THR A 226 -0.85 5.86 0.74
CA THR A 226 -0.48 6.29 2.10
C THR A 226 -0.87 7.75 2.30
N ASN A 227 -2.11 7.97 2.77
CA ASN A 227 -2.61 9.13 3.53
C ASN A 227 -4.15 9.18 3.69
N LEU A 228 -4.89 8.06 3.73
CA LEU A 228 -6.32 8.09 4.06
C LEU A 228 -6.77 6.90 4.91
N ILE A 229 -7.32 7.21 6.10
CA ILE A 229 -8.41 6.68 6.97
C ILE A 229 -8.92 5.22 6.79
N ASN A 230 -8.60 4.47 5.73
CA ASN A 230 -9.09 3.12 5.47
C ASN A 230 -7.99 2.05 5.30
N GLY A 231 -6.71 2.40 5.49
CA GLY A 231 -5.60 1.50 5.16
C GLY A 231 -5.33 0.35 6.14
N ALA A 232 -5.74 0.45 7.40
CA ALA A 232 -5.40 -0.55 8.42
C ALA A 232 -6.46 -1.65 8.63
N LYS A 233 -7.56 -1.64 7.86
CA LYS A 233 -8.74 -2.46 8.12
C LYS A 233 -8.44 -3.96 8.14
N ASN A 234 -7.55 -4.44 7.27
CA ASN A 234 -7.26 -5.87 7.21
C ASN A 234 -6.46 -6.35 8.43
N GLN A 235 -5.42 -5.61 8.84
CA GLN A 235 -4.71 -5.99 10.07
C GLN A 235 -5.56 -5.80 11.32
N LEU A 236 -6.41 -4.77 11.39
CA LEU A 236 -7.31 -4.55 12.52
C LEU A 236 -8.36 -5.67 12.63
N TRP A 237 -8.98 -6.03 11.51
CA TRP A 237 -9.90 -7.17 11.44
C TRP A 237 -9.22 -8.46 11.88
N ALA A 238 -8.01 -8.75 11.37
CA ALA A 238 -7.25 -9.93 11.74
C ALA A 238 -6.86 -9.96 13.24
N SER A 239 -6.65 -8.78 13.83
CA SER A 239 -6.33 -8.63 15.24
C SER A 239 -7.50 -8.83 16.20
N VAL A 240 -8.75 -8.94 15.73
CA VAL A 240 -9.91 -9.00 16.65
C VAL A 240 -11.04 -9.94 16.21
N SER A 241 -11.13 -10.27 14.92
CA SER A 241 -12.27 -11.03 14.40
C SER A 241 -12.17 -12.50 14.75
N LYS A 242 -13.30 -13.09 15.16
CA LYS A 242 -13.42 -14.54 15.39
C LYS A 242 -13.40 -15.37 14.10
N ASP A 243 -13.59 -14.72 12.96
CA ASP A 243 -13.60 -15.36 11.64
C ASP A 243 -12.19 -15.68 11.10
N VAL A 244 -11.14 -15.28 11.82
CA VAL A 244 -9.74 -15.51 11.43
C VAL A 244 -9.42 -16.99 11.60
N GLN A 245 -8.95 -17.60 10.52
CA GLN A 245 -8.43 -18.96 10.49
C GLN A 245 -6.92 -18.88 10.66
N SER A 246 -6.40 -19.61 11.64
CA SER A 246 -4.98 -19.59 11.96
C SER A 246 -4.14 -20.20 10.83
N GLY A 247 -3.09 -19.50 10.41
CA GLY A 247 -2.19 -19.88 9.33
C GLY A 247 -2.61 -19.45 7.92
N GLU A 248 -3.71 -18.70 7.80
CA GLU A 248 -4.24 -18.24 6.51
C GLU A 248 -3.75 -16.84 6.11
N TYR A 249 -3.83 -16.58 4.79
CA TYR A 249 -3.51 -15.29 4.18
C TYR A 249 -4.76 -14.56 3.69
N TYR A 250 -4.91 -13.29 4.07
CA TYR A 250 -6.10 -12.49 3.76
C TYR A 250 -5.84 -11.32 2.80
N GLU A 251 -6.63 -11.25 1.73
CA GLU A 251 -6.64 -10.17 0.75
C GLU A 251 -7.95 -10.16 -0.08
N PRO A 252 -8.83 -9.14 0.00
CA PRO A 252 -8.91 -8.04 0.99
C PRO A 252 -9.50 -8.53 2.34
N VAL A 253 -10.00 -7.61 3.18
CA VAL A 253 -10.53 -7.89 4.52
C VAL A 253 -11.48 -9.10 4.54
N GLY A 254 -11.13 -10.10 5.35
CA GLY A 254 -11.96 -11.27 5.60
C GLY A 254 -12.07 -12.27 4.44
N ILE A 255 -11.30 -12.10 3.37
CA ILE A 255 -11.25 -13.01 2.22
C ILE A 255 -9.92 -13.76 2.25
N ALA A 256 -9.98 -15.04 2.62
CA ALA A 256 -8.83 -15.94 2.61
C ALA A 256 -8.49 -16.44 1.19
N ASP A 257 -7.43 -17.23 1.09
CA ASP A 257 -7.11 -18.11 -0.05
C ASP A 257 -6.64 -17.43 -1.35
N LYS A 258 -6.39 -16.12 -1.36
CA LYS A 258 -5.81 -15.41 -2.52
C LYS A 258 -4.29 -15.46 -2.64
N CYS A 259 -3.63 -16.19 -1.75
CA CYS A 259 -2.19 -16.39 -1.82
C CYS A 259 -1.80 -17.24 -3.05
N ILE A 260 -0.61 -17.01 -3.61
CA ILE A 260 -0.03 -17.91 -4.60
C ILE A 260 0.15 -19.32 -4.04
N ALA A 261 0.18 -20.31 -4.93
CA ALA A 261 0.39 -21.72 -4.56
C ALA A 261 1.60 -21.90 -3.62
N LEU A 262 2.68 -21.15 -3.85
CA LEU A 262 3.88 -21.20 -3.03
C LEU A 262 3.66 -20.76 -1.58
N GLY A 263 2.73 -19.84 -1.29
CA GLY A 263 2.45 -19.45 0.10
C GLY A 263 1.52 -20.41 0.84
N LYS A 264 0.92 -21.38 0.11
CA LYS A 264 0.16 -22.50 0.67
C LYS A 264 1.00 -23.78 0.79
N ASP A 265 2.26 -23.73 0.39
CA ASP A 265 3.19 -24.87 0.40
C ASP A 265 3.70 -25.11 1.83
N ASP A 266 3.23 -26.20 2.44
CA ASP A 266 3.58 -26.60 3.79
C ASP A 266 5.02 -27.07 3.93
N ASP A 267 5.59 -27.69 2.89
CA ASP A 267 6.97 -28.16 2.90
C ASP A 267 7.93 -26.97 2.80
N LEU A 268 7.60 -25.99 1.95
CA LEU A 268 8.35 -24.74 1.86
C LEU A 268 8.24 -23.93 3.16
N ALA A 269 7.05 -23.89 3.80
CA ALA A 269 6.84 -23.22 5.08
C ALA A 269 7.71 -23.84 6.18
N LYS A 270 7.73 -25.18 6.26
CA LYS A 270 8.59 -25.91 7.19
C LYS A 270 10.06 -25.66 6.89
N LYS A 271 10.48 -25.69 5.62
CA LYS A 271 11.87 -25.44 5.22
C LYS A 271 12.34 -24.03 5.60
N LEU A 272 11.49 -23.02 5.37
CA LEU A 272 11.77 -21.65 5.79
C LEU A 272 11.90 -21.55 7.31
N TRP A 273 10.96 -22.15 8.04
CA TRP A 273 10.96 -22.17 9.50
C TRP A 273 12.23 -22.80 10.06
N ASP A 274 12.58 -24.01 9.63
CA ASP A 274 13.77 -24.72 10.09
C ASP A 274 15.05 -23.93 9.80
N TRP A 275 15.12 -23.28 8.62
CA TRP A 275 16.23 -22.40 8.28
C TRP A 275 16.28 -21.16 9.18
N THR A 276 15.15 -20.47 9.39
CA THR A 276 15.07 -19.29 10.26
C THR A 276 15.42 -19.64 11.70
N GLU A 277 14.87 -20.73 12.25
CA GLU A 277 15.15 -21.18 13.61
C GLU A 277 16.64 -21.48 13.81
N LYS A 278 17.25 -22.19 12.86
CA LYS A 278 18.69 -22.49 12.92
C LYS A 278 19.53 -21.22 12.96
N GLU A 279 19.24 -20.26 12.10
CA GLU A 279 19.97 -18.98 12.03
C GLU A 279 19.79 -18.15 13.31
N LEU A 280 18.58 -18.12 13.86
CA LEU A 280 18.29 -17.41 15.11
C LEU A 280 18.91 -18.10 16.33
N ASP A 281 18.89 -19.43 16.40
CA ASP A 281 19.53 -20.19 17.47
C ASP A 281 21.05 -20.02 17.45
N GLU A 282 21.64 -19.99 16.26
CA GLU A 282 23.06 -19.67 16.09
C GLU A 282 23.38 -18.26 16.58
N TYR A 283 22.56 -17.26 16.22
CA TYR A 283 22.72 -15.90 16.72
C TYR A 283 22.57 -15.81 18.26
N ILE A 284 21.55 -16.43 18.84
CA ILE A 284 21.32 -16.42 20.30
C ILE A 284 22.49 -17.09 21.03
N ARG A 285 22.99 -18.22 20.51
CA ARG A 285 24.13 -18.96 21.06
C ARG A 285 25.44 -18.16 20.99
N THR A 286 25.71 -17.50 19.87
CA THR A 286 26.97 -16.75 19.64
C THR A 286 26.94 -15.35 20.26
N GLY A 287 25.77 -14.72 20.35
CA GLY A 287 25.55 -13.39 20.92
C GLY A 287 25.77 -13.27 22.44
N SER A 288 25.82 -14.39 23.17
CA SER A 288 26.26 -14.40 24.58
C SER A 288 27.79 -14.24 24.74
N SER A 289 28.59 -14.37 23.68
CA SER A 289 30.05 -14.42 23.78
C SER A 289 30.78 -13.08 23.54
N VAL A 290 30.09 -11.99 23.21
CA VAL A 290 30.74 -10.69 22.84
C VAL A 290 30.57 -9.59 23.90
N LYS A 291 29.93 -9.87 25.04
CA LYS A 291 29.87 -8.95 26.20
C LYS A 291 30.21 -9.68 27.50
N GLY A 292 31.51 -9.90 27.71
CA GLY A 292 32.02 -10.55 28.92
C GLY A 292 33.47 -10.20 29.24
N ASN A 293 33.99 -9.04 28.80
CA ASN A 293 35.22 -8.45 29.31
C ASN A 293 34.89 -7.13 30.02
N LEU A 294 34.18 -7.28 31.14
CA LEU A 294 34.06 -6.38 32.31
C LEU A 294 32.89 -6.98 33.11
N LEU A 295 33.15 -7.50 34.32
CA LEU A 295 32.23 -8.28 35.20
C LEU A 295 32.35 -9.82 35.13
N GLY A 296 33.49 -10.36 34.71
CA GLY A 296 33.87 -11.77 34.88
C GLY A 296 34.59 -12.10 36.20
N LYS A 297 34.32 -11.34 37.26
CA LYS A 297 34.70 -11.64 38.64
C LYS A 297 33.57 -11.14 39.53
N ILE A 298 32.61 -11.99 39.88
CA ILE A 298 31.86 -12.01 41.16
C ILE A 298 30.65 -12.97 41.17
N ASN A 299 30.14 -13.51 40.06
CA ASN A 299 28.92 -14.33 40.12
C ASN A 299 29.03 -15.71 39.46
N ASP A 300 29.96 -16.54 39.95
CA ASP A 300 29.87 -17.99 39.84
C ASP A 300 29.48 -18.55 41.21
N GLN A 301 28.20 -18.42 41.55
CA GLN A 301 27.52 -19.24 42.53
C GLN A 301 26.02 -18.99 42.38
N LEU A 302 25.26 -20.08 42.21
CA LEU A 302 23.81 -20.19 42.01
C LEU A 302 23.36 -20.10 40.54
N PHE A 303 23.26 -21.26 39.87
CA PHE A 303 21.96 -21.79 39.42
C PHE A 303 22.12 -23.25 38.97
N ILE A 304 21.48 -24.13 39.75
CA ILE A 304 21.36 -25.58 39.55
C ILE A 304 20.17 -25.84 38.60
N SER A 305 20.38 -26.76 37.66
CA SER A 305 19.41 -27.39 36.76
C SER A 305 18.31 -28.15 37.50
N TRP A 306 17.05 -28.08 37.03
CA TRP A 306 16.00 -29.04 37.41
C TRP A 306 15.23 -29.56 36.20
N ALA A 307 15.33 -30.88 35.99
CA ALA A 307 14.36 -31.75 35.34
C ALA A 307 13.57 -32.50 36.45
N PRO A 308 12.44 -33.16 36.15
CA PRO A 308 11.27 -33.24 37.04
C PRO A 308 11.29 -34.44 38.01
N VAL A 309 10.49 -34.33 39.08
CA VAL A 309 10.22 -35.39 40.07
C VAL A 309 8.73 -35.77 40.02
N PRO A 310 8.37 -37.05 40.15
CA PRO A 310 7.10 -37.45 40.74
C PRO A 310 7.26 -38.27 42.04
N SER A 311 6.48 -37.85 43.04
CA SER A 311 5.90 -38.53 44.22
C SER A 311 6.52 -39.80 44.85
N ASP A 312 7.02 -39.60 46.08
CA ASP A 312 6.59 -40.24 47.34
C ASP A 312 7.42 -41.37 48.05
N VAL A 313 7.88 -40.98 49.25
CA VAL A 313 7.99 -41.70 50.54
C VAL A 313 9.35 -42.29 51.00
N LEU A 314 9.93 -41.55 51.95
CA LEU A 314 10.70 -41.91 53.16
C LEU A 314 11.77 -43.03 53.16
N TYR A 315 13.00 -42.55 53.45
CA TYR A 315 13.99 -43.00 54.46
C TYR A 315 15.03 -44.10 54.19
N PHE A 316 16.26 -43.66 54.50
CA PHE A 316 17.41 -44.34 55.13
C PHE A 316 18.52 -45.01 54.26
N LEU A 317 19.64 -44.26 54.20
CA LEU A 317 21.07 -44.62 54.35
C LEU A 317 21.77 -45.69 53.48
N THR A 318 22.93 -45.24 52.98
CA THR A 318 24.24 -45.90 52.82
C THR A 318 24.55 -46.80 51.62
N MET A 319 25.53 -46.29 50.85
CA MET A 319 26.76 -46.95 50.35
C MET A 319 26.68 -48.15 49.38
N ASN A 320 27.29 -47.88 48.22
CA ASN A 320 28.27 -48.70 47.50
C ASN A 320 27.85 -50.01 46.79
N SER A 321 28.10 -49.95 45.47
CA SER A 321 28.77 -50.97 44.64
C SER A 321 27.96 -52.11 44.02
N SER A 322 28.10 -52.15 42.68
CA SER A 322 28.35 -53.33 41.82
C SER A 322 27.19 -54.24 41.34
N LEU A 323 27.15 -54.33 40.00
CA LEU A 323 27.06 -55.53 39.15
C LEU A 323 25.70 -56.26 38.91
N LEU A 324 25.30 -56.20 37.63
CA LEU A 324 24.99 -57.32 36.71
C LEU A 324 23.74 -58.21 36.90
N THR A 325 22.86 -58.09 35.90
CA THR A 325 22.20 -59.13 35.07
C THR A 325 21.03 -59.99 35.56
N LYS A 326 20.12 -60.18 34.57
CA LYS A 326 19.20 -61.31 34.27
C LYS A 326 17.87 -61.30 35.06
N ALA A 327 16.71 -61.66 34.50
CA ALA A 327 16.28 -62.00 33.14
C ALA A 327 14.77 -62.28 33.17
N VAL A 328 14.19 -62.43 31.98
CA VAL A 328 13.13 -63.40 31.61
C VAL A 328 11.66 -63.00 31.85
N ALA A 329 10.95 -63.07 30.71
CA ALA A 329 9.52 -62.99 30.41
C ALA A 329 8.76 -64.27 30.89
N PRO A 330 7.63 -64.76 30.31
CA PRO A 330 6.65 -64.18 29.37
C PRO A 330 5.15 -64.54 29.67
N ALA A 331 4.22 -63.94 28.92
CA ALA A 331 3.05 -64.56 28.22
C ALA A 331 2.02 -63.47 27.84
N ARG A 332 1.70 -63.18 26.56
CA ARG A 332 0.76 -63.86 25.62
C ARG A 332 -0.69 -63.90 26.18
N VAL A 333 -1.78 -63.50 25.51
CA VAL A 333 -2.36 -63.83 24.18
C VAL A 333 -3.51 -62.82 23.91
N LEU A 334 -3.82 -62.27 22.72
CA LEU A 334 -4.72 -62.71 21.60
C LEU A 334 -4.91 -61.46 20.69
N ALA A 335 -4.54 -61.43 19.38
CA ALA A 335 -5.27 -61.91 18.18
C ALA A 335 -6.67 -61.29 17.95
N GLN A 336 -7.16 -60.92 16.76
CA GLN A 336 -6.66 -60.51 15.43
C GLN A 336 -7.90 -60.14 14.53
N SER A 337 -7.63 -59.59 13.34
CA SER A 337 -8.46 -59.55 12.10
C SER A 337 -9.39 -58.34 11.87
N GLN A 338 -9.66 -57.80 10.66
CA GLN A 338 -9.18 -57.84 9.25
C GLN A 338 -10.26 -57.05 8.46
N PHE A 339 -9.95 -56.36 7.35
CA PHE A 339 -10.82 -56.35 6.15
C PHE A 339 -10.15 -55.63 4.95
N VAL A 340 -9.74 -56.39 3.91
CA VAL A 340 -10.04 -56.07 2.50
C VAL A 340 -10.30 -57.40 1.77
N GLY A 341 -11.50 -57.51 1.18
CA GLY A 341 -11.91 -58.39 0.06
C GLY A 341 -11.38 -59.83 -0.07
N ARG A 342 -12.30 -60.80 0.07
CA ARG A 342 -12.21 -62.24 -0.27
C ARG A 342 -11.73 -62.52 -1.73
N PRO A 343 -11.48 -63.79 -2.14
CA PRO A 343 -10.55 -64.77 -1.55
C PRO A 343 -9.80 -65.62 -2.61
N LYS A 344 -8.82 -66.42 -2.13
CA LYS A 344 -8.48 -67.80 -2.60
C LYS A 344 -7.80 -67.89 -4.00
N ILE A 345 -6.61 -68.47 -4.15
CA ILE A 345 -6.11 -69.74 -3.63
C ILE A 345 -4.57 -69.71 -3.48
N ARG A 346 -4.15 -70.24 -2.33
CA ARG A 346 -2.85 -70.80 -1.92
C ARG A 346 -1.75 -70.97 -2.97
N GLU A 347 -0.61 -70.35 -2.65
CA GLU A 347 0.63 -71.03 -2.26
C GLU A 347 0.94 -72.35 -2.98
N CYS A 348 1.90 -72.30 -3.91
CA CYS A 348 2.78 -73.42 -4.23
C CYS A 348 4.14 -72.88 -4.71
N ILE A 349 5.14 -73.05 -3.85
CA ILE A 349 6.40 -73.75 -4.15
C ILE A 349 7.20 -73.20 -5.34
N GLY A 350 8.36 -72.63 -5.01
CA GLY A 350 9.44 -72.43 -5.97
C GLY A 350 9.84 -73.76 -6.64
N LYS A 351 9.68 -73.82 -7.96
CA LYS A 351 10.42 -74.69 -8.89
C LYS A 351 10.57 -73.92 -10.20
N GLY A 352 11.79 -73.87 -10.72
CA GLY A 352 12.19 -72.97 -11.79
C GLY A 352 11.74 -73.33 -13.21
N ALA A 353 12.25 -72.50 -14.13
CA ALA A 353 12.30 -72.65 -15.60
C ALA A 353 10.97 -72.36 -16.35
N ARG A 354 10.89 -71.25 -17.13
CA ARG A 354 11.11 -71.10 -18.61
C ARG A 354 9.96 -71.73 -19.43
N ILE A 355 9.35 -71.20 -20.51
CA ILE A 355 9.66 -70.19 -21.54
C ILE A 355 8.36 -69.96 -22.38
N HIS A 356 8.15 -68.72 -22.85
CA HIS A 356 7.50 -68.22 -24.09
C HIS A 356 6.11 -68.63 -24.63
N THR A 357 5.54 -67.59 -25.26
CA THR A 357 4.79 -67.47 -26.53
C THR A 357 3.26 -67.32 -26.49
N ALA A 358 2.84 -66.34 -27.29
CA ALA A 358 1.54 -65.70 -27.38
C ALA A 358 0.50 -66.44 -28.24
N ALA A 359 -0.79 -66.13 -27.99
CA ALA A 359 -1.88 -65.99 -28.97
C ALA A 359 -3.09 -65.39 -28.23
N ILE A 360 -3.53 -64.14 -28.44
CA ILE A 360 -4.39 -63.59 -29.52
C ILE A 360 -5.82 -64.18 -29.59
N ARG A 361 -6.82 -63.31 -29.33
CA ARG A 361 -8.12 -63.14 -30.04
C ARG A 361 -8.78 -61.82 -29.55
N VAL A 362 -8.79 -60.68 -30.27
CA VAL A 362 -9.65 -60.17 -31.40
C VAL A 362 -11.16 -60.21 -31.03
N VAL A 363 -12.03 -59.17 -31.15
CA VAL A 363 -12.49 -58.32 -32.30
C VAL A 363 -13.32 -57.12 -31.73
N SER A 364 -13.27 -55.87 -32.23
CA SER A 364 -14.18 -55.36 -33.29
C SER A 364 -13.89 -53.94 -33.82
N LYS A 365 -14.10 -53.82 -35.16
CA LYS A 365 -14.16 -52.71 -36.14
C LYS A 365 -14.89 -51.43 -35.65
N ASP A 366 -14.60 -50.20 -36.13
CA ASP A 366 -14.75 -49.75 -37.53
C ASP A 366 -13.96 -48.46 -37.90
N LYS A 367 -13.91 -48.19 -39.20
CA LYS A 367 -13.01 -47.40 -40.05
C LYS A 367 -13.08 -45.85 -39.95
N SER A 368 -11.93 -45.20 -40.15
CA SER A 368 -11.81 -44.06 -41.08
C SER A 368 -10.36 -43.90 -41.60
N ARG A 369 -10.23 -43.41 -42.84
CA ARG A 369 -9.06 -43.52 -43.72
C ARG A 369 -8.06 -42.36 -43.57
N ARG A 370 -6.80 -42.68 -43.90
CA ARG A 370 -5.66 -41.79 -44.16
C ARG A 370 -6.00 -40.63 -45.12
N ILE A 371 -5.51 -39.44 -44.75
CA ILE A 371 -4.98 -38.45 -45.70
C ILE A 371 -3.55 -38.11 -45.25
N THR A 372 -2.63 -38.27 -46.18
CA THR A 372 -1.24 -37.82 -46.18
C THR A 372 -1.14 -36.30 -46.14
N LEU A 373 -0.33 -35.75 -45.24
CA LEU A 373 0.22 -34.40 -45.38
C LEU A 373 1.72 -34.44 -45.09
N SER A 374 2.48 -34.12 -46.13
CA SER A 374 3.90 -33.78 -46.08
C SER A 374 4.11 -32.54 -45.22
N GLY A 375 4.82 -32.68 -44.11
CA GLY A 375 5.36 -31.57 -43.33
C GLY A 375 6.88 -31.60 -43.40
N PRO A 376 7.58 -30.46 -43.62
CA PRO A 376 9.01 -30.46 -43.88
C PRO A 376 9.76 -30.88 -42.61
N ARG A 377 10.73 -31.80 -42.78
CA ARG A 377 11.82 -31.99 -41.83
C ARG A 377 12.50 -30.63 -41.64
N ARG A 378 12.24 -29.95 -40.52
CA ARG A 378 13.11 -28.86 -40.08
C ARG A 378 14.19 -29.48 -39.22
N CYS A 379 15.40 -29.47 -39.76
CA CYS A 379 16.63 -29.63 -39.02
C CYS A 379 16.60 -28.70 -37.79
N PHE A 380 17.20 -29.12 -36.69
CA PHE A 380 17.62 -28.19 -35.64
C PHE A 380 18.55 -27.17 -36.29
N HIS A 381 18.02 -26.00 -36.64
CA HIS A 381 18.82 -24.82 -36.85
C HIS A 381 19.05 -24.25 -35.45
N ALA A 382 20.32 -24.18 -35.04
CA ALA A 382 20.72 -23.20 -34.06
C ALA A 382 20.15 -21.85 -34.51
N THR A 383 19.40 -21.16 -33.66
CA THR A 383 19.03 -19.78 -33.89
C THR A 383 20.33 -19.04 -34.18
N THR A 384 20.54 -18.64 -35.44
CA THR A 384 21.53 -17.64 -35.78
C THR A 384 21.27 -16.46 -34.85
N ALA A 385 22.27 -16.11 -34.04
CA ALA A 385 22.28 -14.84 -33.32
C ALA A 385 21.75 -13.77 -34.28
N LEU A 386 20.77 -12.99 -33.83
CA LEU A 386 20.36 -11.80 -34.58
C LEU A 386 21.59 -10.91 -34.67
N ALA A 387 22.35 -11.06 -35.76
CA ALA A 387 23.32 -10.10 -36.19
C ALA A 387 22.57 -8.79 -36.31
N GLN A 388 22.84 -7.86 -35.40
CA GLN A 388 22.19 -6.57 -35.32
C GLN A 388 22.25 -5.92 -36.71
N LYS A 389 21.08 -5.72 -37.34
CA LYS A 389 21.01 -5.12 -38.69
C LYS A 389 21.63 -3.72 -38.63
N ASP A 390 22.40 -3.37 -39.66
CA ASP A 390 23.05 -2.06 -39.77
C ASP A 390 22.02 -0.93 -39.57
N PRO A 391 22.13 -0.11 -38.52
CA PRO A 391 21.13 0.89 -38.14
C PRO A 391 21.01 1.99 -39.21
N TYR A 392 22.07 2.24 -39.98
CA TYR A 392 22.02 3.17 -41.12
C TYR A 392 21.14 2.64 -42.25
N LYS A 393 21.25 1.34 -42.53
CA LYS A 393 20.40 0.68 -43.53
C LYS A 393 18.96 0.54 -43.06
N ALA A 394 18.74 0.31 -41.76
CA ALA A 394 17.41 0.22 -41.18
C ALA A 394 16.63 1.55 -41.25
N LEU A 395 17.31 2.69 -41.04
CA LEU A 395 16.71 4.02 -41.21
C LEU A 395 16.80 4.56 -42.65
N GLY A 396 17.51 3.87 -43.56
CA GLY A 396 17.68 4.30 -44.94
C GLY A 396 18.52 5.58 -45.10
N VAL A 397 19.46 5.82 -44.19
CA VAL A 397 20.30 7.02 -44.13
C VAL A 397 21.77 6.66 -44.33
N SER A 398 22.58 7.57 -44.88
CA SER A 398 24.01 7.34 -45.04
C SER A 398 24.77 7.47 -43.72
N LYS A 399 25.95 6.86 -43.60
CA LYS A 399 26.81 6.97 -42.40
C LYS A 399 27.22 8.40 -42.06
N GLY A 400 27.21 9.32 -43.04
CA GLY A 400 27.47 10.75 -42.86
C GLY A 400 26.23 11.61 -42.58
N ALA A 401 25.04 11.02 -42.41
CA ALA A 401 23.79 11.78 -42.24
C ALA A 401 23.81 12.65 -40.97
N SER A 402 23.28 13.86 -41.07
CA SER A 402 23.17 14.77 -39.92
C SER A 402 22.12 14.26 -38.92
N ALA A 403 22.19 14.69 -37.66
CA ALA A 403 21.19 14.33 -36.65
C ALA A 403 19.76 14.74 -37.05
N ALA A 404 19.62 15.82 -37.81
CA ALA A 404 18.34 16.28 -38.34
C ALA A 404 17.79 15.31 -39.41
N ASP A 405 18.64 14.77 -40.27
CA ASP A 405 18.25 13.82 -41.32
C ASP A 405 17.86 12.46 -40.74
N ILE A 406 18.59 11.99 -39.72
CA ILE A 406 18.28 10.75 -38.99
C ILE A 406 16.92 10.88 -38.29
N LYS A 407 16.67 12.01 -37.63
CA LYS A 407 15.39 12.31 -36.97
C LYS A 407 14.25 12.36 -38.00
N LYS A 408 14.47 13.01 -39.15
CA LYS A 408 13.48 13.10 -40.23
C LYS A 408 13.15 11.73 -40.82
N ALA A 409 14.16 10.88 -41.07
CA ALA A 409 13.99 9.53 -41.57
C ALA A 409 13.22 8.64 -40.58
N TYR A 410 13.57 8.72 -39.29
CA TYR A 410 12.85 8.00 -38.23
C TYR A 410 11.37 8.36 -38.18
N TYR A 411 11.01 9.65 -38.11
CA TYR A 411 9.59 10.03 -38.07
C TYR A 411 8.83 9.66 -39.34
N GLY A 412 9.50 9.70 -40.51
CA GLY A 412 8.90 9.25 -41.77
C GLY A 412 8.59 7.76 -41.79
N LEU A 413 9.54 6.92 -41.33
CA LEU A 413 9.38 5.47 -41.30
C LEU A 413 8.49 5.00 -40.15
N ALA A 414 8.58 5.62 -38.98
CA ALA A 414 7.73 5.34 -37.82
C ALA A 414 6.26 5.63 -38.12
N LYS A 415 5.95 6.68 -38.90
CA LYS A 415 4.57 6.97 -39.35
C LYS A 415 4.07 5.95 -40.39
N LYS A 416 4.97 5.42 -41.22
CA LYS A 416 4.66 4.45 -42.29
C LYS A 416 4.45 3.03 -41.76
N TYR A 417 5.17 2.64 -40.71
CA TYR A 417 5.12 1.30 -40.12
C TYR A 417 4.51 1.27 -38.72
N HIS A 418 3.77 2.31 -38.30
CA HIS A 418 3.11 2.32 -37.01
C HIS A 418 2.06 1.19 -36.93
N PRO A 419 2.06 0.37 -35.87
CA PRO A 419 1.22 -0.83 -35.78
C PRO A 419 -0.28 -0.54 -35.80
N ASP A 420 -0.70 0.65 -35.40
CA ASP A 420 -2.11 1.06 -35.45
C ASP A 420 -2.57 1.58 -36.82
N THR A 421 -1.64 2.06 -37.67
CA THR A 421 -1.98 2.65 -38.98
C THR A 421 -1.62 1.76 -40.16
N ASN A 422 -0.71 0.79 -39.97
CA ASN A 422 -0.32 -0.18 -40.98
C ASN A 422 -0.66 -1.61 -40.52
N LYS A 423 -1.50 -2.29 -41.30
CA LYS A 423 -2.02 -3.64 -41.01
C LYS A 423 -1.16 -4.78 -41.57
N ASP A 424 0.00 -4.48 -42.15
CA ASP A 424 0.92 -5.49 -42.68
C ASP A 424 1.54 -6.32 -41.55
N ALA A 425 1.62 -7.65 -41.75
CA ALA A 425 2.13 -8.59 -40.73
C ALA A 425 3.59 -8.31 -40.32
N ASN A 426 4.40 -7.74 -41.23
CA ASN A 426 5.81 -7.41 -40.98
C ASN A 426 6.01 -5.97 -40.45
N ALA A 427 4.96 -5.15 -40.34
CA ALA A 427 5.08 -3.76 -39.90
C ALA A 427 5.60 -3.64 -38.46
N LYS A 428 5.22 -4.58 -37.59
CA LYS A 428 5.67 -4.63 -36.19
C LYS A 428 7.18 -4.88 -36.08
N ASP A 429 7.70 -5.80 -36.90
CA ASP A 429 9.13 -6.14 -36.90
C ASP A 429 9.96 -4.99 -37.51
N HIS A 430 9.47 -4.38 -38.59
CA HIS A 430 10.10 -3.19 -39.15
C HIS A 430 10.09 -2.00 -38.19
N PHE A 431 8.99 -1.80 -37.45
CA PHE A 431 8.90 -0.74 -36.45
C PHE A 431 9.90 -0.94 -35.30
N ALA A 432 10.05 -2.18 -34.82
CA ALA A 432 11.04 -2.52 -33.81
C ALA A 432 12.49 -2.28 -34.31
N ASP A 433 12.79 -2.69 -35.56
CA ASP A 433 14.08 -2.43 -36.20
C ASP A 433 14.37 -0.92 -36.33
N ILE A 434 13.38 -0.13 -36.75
CA ILE A 434 13.50 1.34 -36.87
C ILE A 434 13.74 2.00 -35.52
N GLN A 435 13.06 1.55 -34.46
CA GLN A 435 13.18 2.11 -33.13
C GLN A 435 14.54 1.81 -32.52
N SER A 436 15.03 0.56 -32.65
CA SER A 436 16.38 0.19 -32.21
C SER A 436 17.48 0.93 -32.97
N ALA A 437 17.33 1.14 -34.28
CA ALA A 437 18.28 1.91 -35.08
C ALA A 437 18.32 3.38 -34.68
N TYR A 438 17.17 3.99 -34.39
CA TYR A 438 17.12 5.38 -33.93
C TYR A 438 17.71 5.55 -32.53
N GLU A 439 17.55 4.57 -31.63
CA GLU A 439 18.17 4.63 -30.30
C GLU A 439 19.70 4.69 -30.37
N ILE A 440 20.31 3.96 -31.31
CA ILE A 440 21.76 3.95 -31.53
C ILE A 440 22.22 5.23 -32.24
N LEU A 441 21.49 5.67 -33.28
CA LEU A 441 21.93 6.77 -34.14
C LEU A 441 21.52 8.18 -33.67
N SER A 442 20.56 8.29 -32.74
CA SER A 442 20.11 9.58 -32.20
C SER A 442 21.05 10.15 -31.15
N ASP A 443 21.78 9.29 -30.43
CA ASP A 443 22.82 9.71 -29.48
C ASP A 443 24.19 9.76 -30.17
N PRO A 444 24.88 10.92 -30.21
CA PRO A 444 26.18 11.05 -30.85
C PRO A 444 27.24 10.05 -30.35
N LYS A 445 27.17 9.64 -29.08
CA LYS A 445 28.18 8.78 -28.44
C LYS A 445 27.92 7.31 -28.74
N LYS A 446 26.65 6.88 -28.72
CA LYS A 446 26.27 5.51 -29.14
C LYS A 446 26.51 5.31 -30.64
N ARG A 447 26.27 6.36 -31.44
CA ARG A 447 26.61 6.38 -32.87
C ARG A 447 28.11 6.21 -33.09
N GLU A 448 28.94 6.99 -32.39
CA GLU A 448 30.40 6.90 -32.50
C GLU A 448 30.93 5.53 -32.07
N GLN A 449 30.38 4.95 -31.00
CA GLN A 449 30.72 3.59 -30.56
C GLN A 449 30.33 2.52 -31.59
N TYR A 450 29.15 2.63 -32.20
CA TYR A 450 28.73 1.73 -33.28
C TYR A 450 29.62 1.90 -34.53
N ASP A 451 29.99 3.13 -34.87
CA ASP A 451 30.88 3.43 -35.99
C ASP A 451 32.32 2.93 -35.76
N GLN A 452 32.80 2.91 -34.51
CA GLN A 452 34.15 2.46 -34.13
C GLN A 452 34.25 0.94 -33.90
N PHE A 453 33.25 0.32 -33.26
CA PHE A 453 33.32 -1.08 -32.80
C PHE A 453 32.32 -2.03 -33.51
N GLY A 454 31.42 -1.49 -34.35
CA GLY A 454 30.39 -2.27 -35.03
C GLY A 454 29.39 -2.94 -34.07
N ALA A 455 28.61 -3.89 -34.59
CA ALA A 455 27.60 -4.62 -33.81
C ALA A 455 28.20 -5.46 -32.64
N ALA A 456 29.51 -5.74 -32.66
CA ALA A 456 30.19 -6.53 -31.63
C ALA A 456 30.36 -5.79 -30.29
N GLY A 457 30.30 -4.44 -30.28
CA GLY A 457 30.33 -3.64 -29.05
C GLY A 457 29.03 -3.68 -28.24
N PHE A 458 27.97 -4.29 -28.80
CA PHE A 458 26.63 -4.33 -28.23
C PHE A 458 26.06 -5.76 -28.14
N ASP A 459 26.86 -6.79 -28.43
CA ASP A 459 26.45 -8.21 -28.37
C ASP A 459 26.56 -8.78 -26.93
N PRO A 460 25.45 -9.23 -26.31
CA PRO A 460 25.47 -9.81 -24.97
C PRO A 460 26.06 -11.23 -24.87
N SER A 461 26.50 -11.86 -25.96
CA SER A 461 26.88 -13.29 -26.01
C SER A 461 28.35 -13.63 -26.33
N GLY A 462 29.26 -12.67 -26.44
CA GLY A 462 30.68 -12.94 -26.74
C GLY A 462 31.56 -13.22 -25.51
N GLY A 463 31.81 -14.50 -25.18
CA GLY A 463 32.71 -14.92 -24.09
C GLY A 463 34.20 -14.99 -24.47
N GLY A 464 35.05 -14.33 -23.66
CA GLY A 464 36.54 -14.36 -23.69
C GLY A 464 37.12 -13.81 -22.38
N PRO A 465 38.34 -14.20 -21.96
CA PRO A 465 38.67 -14.48 -20.56
C PRO A 465 38.87 -13.23 -19.69
N GLY A 466 37.85 -12.93 -18.89
CA GLY A 466 37.79 -11.79 -17.97
C GLY A 466 36.35 -11.55 -17.56
N GLY A 467 35.73 -12.58 -16.95
CA GLY A 467 34.29 -12.64 -16.71
C GLY A 467 33.80 -11.63 -15.67
N PHE A 468 33.20 -10.55 -16.14
CA PHE A 468 32.25 -9.73 -15.38
C PHE A 468 30.88 -9.84 -16.05
N GLY A 469 30.12 -10.84 -15.63
CA GLY A 469 28.71 -11.04 -16.01
C GLY A 469 27.81 -10.59 -14.88
N GLY A 470 27.16 -9.44 -15.05
CA GLY A 470 26.22 -8.86 -14.11
C GLY A 470 25.93 -7.44 -14.53
N GLY A 471 24.65 -7.12 -14.74
CA GLY A 471 24.18 -5.82 -15.19
C GLY A 471 24.56 -4.70 -14.22
N PHE A 472 25.78 -4.19 -14.39
CA PHE A 472 26.17 -2.86 -13.96
C PHE A 472 25.72 -1.90 -15.06
N ASN A 473 24.85 -0.96 -14.69
CA ASN A 473 24.72 0.27 -15.47
C ASN A 473 26.11 0.89 -15.56
N PHE A 474 26.64 0.99 -16.77
CA PHE A 474 27.93 1.64 -17.03
C PHE A 474 27.91 3.14 -16.65
N GLU A 475 26.72 3.71 -16.40
CA GLU A 475 26.51 5.05 -15.81
C GLU A 475 26.94 5.13 -14.33
N ASP A 476 26.85 4.02 -13.57
CA ASP A 476 27.15 3.99 -12.13
C ASP A 476 28.62 3.70 -11.80
N ILE A 477 29.38 3.12 -12.74
CA ILE A 477 30.84 3.00 -12.62
C ILE A 477 31.54 4.25 -13.19
N PHE A 478 30.91 4.96 -14.13
CA PHE A 478 31.36 6.27 -14.57
C PHE A 478 31.07 7.36 -13.53
N SER A 479 30.03 7.23 -12.70
CA SER A 479 29.78 8.14 -11.57
C SER A 479 30.70 7.89 -10.35
N ALA A 480 31.21 6.66 -10.19
CA ALA A 480 32.07 6.27 -9.06
C ALA A 480 33.58 6.48 -9.29
N PHE A 481 34.04 6.54 -10.55
CA PHE A 481 35.46 6.79 -10.86
C PHE A 481 35.73 8.19 -11.43
N THR A 482 34.71 8.85 -11.97
CA THR A 482 34.78 10.25 -12.42
C THR A 482 33.62 11.01 -11.79
N GLY A 483 33.91 11.72 -10.70
CA GLY A 483 33.07 12.85 -10.32
C GLY A 483 32.86 13.72 -11.57
N GLN A 484 31.60 13.75 -12.03
CA GLN A 484 31.04 14.47 -13.19
C GLN A 484 30.83 13.64 -14.48
N GLN A 485 29.57 13.21 -14.66
CA GLN A 485 28.71 13.49 -15.82
C GLN A 485 29.35 13.57 -17.23
N GLY A 486 29.00 12.65 -18.13
CA GLY A 486 28.76 12.97 -19.56
C GLY A 486 29.98 13.11 -20.51
N PRO A 487 30.15 12.20 -21.50
CA PRO A 487 31.31 12.17 -22.41
C PRO A 487 31.29 13.21 -23.57
N PHE A 488 32.01 14.32 -23.47
CA PHE A 488 32.61 15.01 -24.63
C PHE A 488 33.87 15.72 -24.14
N GLY A 489 35.02 15.06 -24.28
CA GLY A 489 36.32 15.59 -23.86
C GLY A 489 37.38 14.50 -23.80
N GLY A 490 38.05 14.28 -24.93
CA GLY A 490 38.99 13.18 -25.15
C GLY A 490 40.28 13.23 -24.33
N ARG A 491 40.89 12.05 -24.22
CA ARG A 491 42.30 11.88 -23.82
C ARG A 491 43.22 12.47 -24.89
N ARG A 492 43.97 13.51 -24.53
CA ARG A 492 45.36 13.68 -24.99
C ARG A 492 46.18 14.28 -23.85
N GLY A 493 47.25 13.59 -23.50
CA GLY A 493 48.01 13.82 -22.27
C GLY A 493 48.50 15.25 -22.08
N GLY A 494 48.41 15.70 -20.83
CA GLY A 494 48.99 16.94 -20.36
C GLY A 494 48.58 17.11 -18.90
N ARG A 495 49.59 17.17 -18.01
CA ARG A 495 49.56 17.75 -16.66
C ARG A 495 48.17 17.93 -16.02
N SER A 496 47.93 17.19 -14.93
CA SER A 496 46.91 17.46 -13.91
C SER A 496 46.59 18.95 -13.78
N ASN A 497 45.43 19.39 -14.30
CA ASN A 497 44.89 20.73 -14.09
C ASN A 497 43.90 20.65 -12.91
N PRO A 498 44.17 21.27 -11.75
CA PRO A 498 43.41 21.12 -10.50
C PRO A 498 42.13 22.00 -10.44
N PHE A 499 41.38 22.15 -11.54
CA PHE A 499 40.31 23.17 -11.69
C PHE A 499 38.92 22.61 -12.07
N GLN A 500 38.55 21.39 -11.68
CA GLN A 500 37.18 20.89 -11.90
C GLN A 500 36.24 21.45 -10.82
N GLN A 501 35.42 22.44 -11.17
CA GLN A 501 34.50 23.16 -10.27
C GLN A 501 33.40 22.23 -9.75
N GLU A 502 33.37 21.98 -8.44
CA GLU A 502 32.27 21.30 -7.75
C GLU A 502 30.96 22.12 -7.88
N ILE A 503 29.81 21.50 -8.15
CA ILE A 503 28.51 22.18 -8.14
C ILE A 503 27.79 21.80 -6.86
N LEU A 504 27.64 22.74 -5.93
CA LEU A 504 26.90 22.54 -4.68
C LEU A 504 25.41 22.79 -4.95
N VAL A 505 24.56 21.82 -4.64
CA VAL A 505 23.10 21.92 -4.76
C VAL A 505 22.49 21.98 -3.37
N GLY A 506 21.58 22.92 -3.14
CA GLY A 506 20.85 23.03 -1.87
C GLY A 506 19.67 22.06 -1.76
N ASP A 507 19.18 21.88 -0.55
CA ASP A 507 18.13 20.91 -0.25
C ASP A 507 16.75 21.36 -0.76
N ASN A 508 15.91 20.38 -1.10
CA ASN A 508 14.53 20.65 -1.52
C ASN A 508 13.63 20.89 -0.29
N ILE A 509 12.67 21.79 -0.44
CA ILE A 509 11.68 22.08 0.60
C ILE A 509 10.34 21.49 0.19
N GLU A 510 9.59 20.93 1.15
CA GLU A 510 8.24 20.43 0.92
C GLU A 510 7.24 21.16 1.82
N VAL A 511 6.17 21.69 1.22
CA VAL A 511 5.08 22.36 1.95
C VAL A 511 3.72 21.88 1.46
N GLN A 512 2.74 21.87 2.35
CA GLN A 512 1.36 21.53 2.02
C GLN A 512 0.50 22.79 1.92
N THR A 513 -0.36 22.86 0.90
CA THR A 513 -1.38 23.91 0.77
C THR A 513 -2.75 23.29 0.55
N SER A 514 -3.79 23.89 1.13
CA SER A 514 -5.19 23.46 0.96
C SER A 514 -5.91 24.38 -0.01
N VAL A 515 -6.67 23.78 -0.93
CA VAL A 515 -7.55 24.48 -1.88
C VAL A 515 -8.96 23.94 -1.75
N SER A 516 -9.95 24.82 -1.92
CA SER A 516 -11.34 24.40 -2.03
C SER A 516 -11.59 23.65 -3.33
N PHE A 517 -12.68 22.89 -3.38
CA PHE A 517 -13.12 22.20 -4.60
C PHE A 517 -13.32 23.15 -5.79
N MET A 518 -13.85 24.36 -5.53
CA MET A 518 -14.09 25.38 -6.56
C MET A 518 -12.78 25.99 -7.08
N GLU A 519 -11.82 26.25 -6.19
CA GLU A 519 -10.47 26.70 -6.57
C GLU A 519 -9.74 25.62 -7.38
N ALA A 520 -9.89 24.35 -7.01
CA ALA A 520 -9.34 23.25 -7.80
C ALA A 520 -9.98 23.14 -9.20
N ALA A 521 -11.26 23.49 -9.33
CA ALA A 521 -11.97 23.48 -10.60
C ALA A 521 -11.55 24.63 -11.54
N LYS A 522 -11.47 25.85 -11.02
CA LYS A 522 -11.21 27.08 -11.81
C LYS A 522 -9.74 27.47 -11.90
N GLY A 523 -8.90 26.90 -11.05
CA GLY A 523 -7.54 27.37 -10.80
C GLY A 523 -7.55 28.55 -9.82
N ALA A 524 -6.44 28.73 -9.11
CA ALA A 524 -6.31 29.80 -8.13
C ALA A 524 -4.85 30.19 -7.92
N ASN A 525 -4.61 31.46 -7.61
CA ASN A 525 -3.33 31.92 -7.11
C ASN A 525 -3.32 31.82 -5.59
N LYS A 526 -2.44 31.00 -5.01
CA LYS A 526 -2.28 30.86 -3.56
C LYS A 526 -0.89 31.30 -3.14
N THR A 527 -0.80 32.03 -2.04
CA THR A 527 0.47 32.39 -1.43
C THR A 527 0.86 31.36 -0.37
N VAL A 528 2.09 30.88 -0.43
CA VAL A 528 2.66 29.96 0.56
C VAL A 528 3.86 30.63 1.21
N SER A 529 3.86 30.65 2.54
CA SER A 529 4.99 31.14 3.32
C SER A 529 5.97 30.01 3.55
N VAL A 530 7.19 30.16 3.07
CA VAL A 530 8.32 29.23 3.27
C VAL A 530 9.45 29.93 4.01
N THR A 531 10.31 29.17 4.66
CA THR A 531 11.48 29.72 5.37
C THR A 531 12.78 29.06 4.88
N PRO A 532 13.15 29.24 3.60
CA PRO A 532 14.36 28.66 3.02
C PRO A 532 15.64 29.23 3.64
N LEU A 533 16.71 28.46 3.56
CA LEU A 533 18.08 28.96 3.62
C LEU A 533 18.35 29.74 2.34
N VAL A 534 18.75 31.00 2.49
CA VAL A 534 19.14 31.88 1.38
C VAL A 534 20.61 32.24 1.52
N SER A 535 21.27 32.50 0.39
CA SER A 535 22.63 33.01 0.39
C SER A 535 22.73 34.29 1.22
N CYS A 536 23.67 34.33 2.16
CA CYS A 536 23.84 35.47 3.04
C CYS A 536 24.28 36.70 2.24
N GLU A 537 23.47 37.75 2.24
CA GLU A 537 23.74 38.99 1.48
C GLU A 537 25.08 39.63 1.87
N THR A 538 25.40 39.67 3.17
CA THR A 538 26.62 40.31 3.69
C THR A 538 27.91 39.68 3.15
N CYS A 539 27.92 38.37 2.89
CA CYS A 539 29.11 37.66 2.39
C CYS A 539 28.92 37.04 1.00
N SER A 540 27.75 37.22 0.38
CA SER A 540 27.36 36.61 -0.90
C SER A 540 27.66 35.10 -0.98
N GLY A 541 27.42 34.36 0.11
CA GLY A 541 27.73 32.93 0.21
C GLY A 541 29.17 32.59 0.63
N GLY A 542 30.12 33.53 0.59
CA GLY A 542 31.54 33.25 0.85
C GLY A 542 31.89 32.90 2.31
N GLY A 543 30.98 33.11 3.27
CA GLY A 543 31.20 32.81 4.69
C GLY A 543 32.23 33.72 5.39
N LEU A 544 32.79 34.70 4.68
CA LEU A 544 33.82 35.62 5.15
C LEU A 544 33.26 37.03 5.35
N LYS A 545 33.95 37.84 6.17
CA LYS A 545 33.69 39.28 6.23
C LYS A 545 34.01 39.94 4.88
N PRO A 546 33.30 41.01 4.48
CA PRO A 546 33.65 41.78 3.31
C PRO A 546 35.12 42.20 3.33
N GLY A 547 35.84 41.98 2.22
CA GLY A 547 37.26 42.37 2.08
C GLY A 547 38.28 41.40 2.69
N THR A 548 37.87 40.28 3.30
CA THR A 548 38.80 39.25 3.77
C THR A 548 38.86 38.06 2.81
N GLN A 549 40.02 37.41 2.70
CA GLN A 549 40.23 36.25 1.83
C GLN A 549 40.62 35.02 2.66
N ARG A 550 40.39 33.82 2.10
CA ARG A 550 40.85 32.57 2.71
C ARG A 550 42.38 32.49 2.68
N SER A 551 42.98 31.98 3.74
CA SER A 551 44.42 31.72 3.77
C SER A 551 44.71 30.31 3.26
N SER A 552 45.87 30.11 2.61
CA SER A 552 46.31 28.76 2.23
C SER A 552 46.53 27.89 3.47
N CYS A 553 46.06 26.65 3.41
CA CYS A 553 46.19 25.70 4.51
C CYS A 553 47.68 25.34 4.71
N LYS A 554 48.30 25.84 5.79
CA LYS A 554 49.71 25.56 6.13
C LYS A 554 50.01 24.07 6.33
N SER A 555 48.99 23.30 6.72
CA SER A 555 49.08 21.85 6.96
C SER A 555 49.26 21.00 5.70
N CYS A 556 48.87 21.53 4.53
CA CYS A 556 49.02 20.86 3.23
C CYS A 556 49.61 21.80 2.16
N ASN A 557 50.07 23.00 2.52
CA ASN A 557 50.54 24.04 1.60
C ASN A 557 49.56 24.35 0.44
N GLY A 558 48.26 24.27 0.70
CA GLY A 558 47.25 24.56 -0.32
C GLY A 558 46.79 23.36 -1.15
N THR A 559 47.41 22.18 -1.00
CA THR A 559 47.10 21.02 -1.86
C THR A 559 45.85 20.24 -1.45
N GLY A 560 45.29 20.50 -0.26
CA GLY A 560 44.13 19.78 0.27
C GLY A 560 44.42 18.32 0.69
N THR A 561 45.58 17.78 0.35
CA THR A 561 45.95 16.37 0.57
C THR A 561 47.31 16.25 1.27
N ARG A 562 47.48 15.19 2.07
CA ARG A 562 48.75 14.82 2.73
C ARG A 562 49.22 13.47 2.23
N LEU A 563 50.51 13.36 1.93
CA LEU A 563 51.13 12.11 1.50
C LEU A 563 51.64 11.36 2.73
N HIS A 564 51.16 10.13 2.92
CA HIS A 564 51.67 9.19 3.91
C HIS A 564 52.60 8.19 3.22
N PHE A 565 53.82 8.09 3.73
CA PHE A 565 54.80 7.08 3.29
C PHE A 565 54.60 5.82 4.14
N VAL A 566 54.14 4.74 3.52
CA VAL A 566 54.03 3.43 4.18
C VAL A 566 55.34 2.68 3.94
N GLN A 567 55.86 2.02 4.98
CA GLN A 567 57.11 1.26 4.93
C GLN A 567 56.97 0.16 3.86
N GLY A 568 57.76 0.25 2.77
CA GLY A 568 57.61 -0.60 1.59
C GLY A 568 57.56 0.14 0.25
N GLY A 569 57.70 1.47 0.23
CA GLY A 569 57.80 2.25 -1.01
C GLY A 569 56.47 2.66 -1.63
N PHE A 570 55.34 2.40 -0.95
CA PHE A 570 54.01 2.81 -1.38
C PHE A 570 53.63 4.16 -0.73
N GLN A 571 53.16 5.10 -1.55
CA GLN A 571 52.66 6.40 -1.11
C GLN A 571 51.14 6.40 -1.11
N MET A 572 50.52 6.78 0.00
CA MET A 572 49.07 6.88 0.15
C MET A 572 48.68 8.34 0.40
N ALA A 573 47.87 8.94 -0.47
CA ALA A 573 47.33 10.28 -0.28
C ALA A 573 46.06 10.22 0.61
N SER A 574 46.02 11.04 1.65
CA SER A 574 44.83 11.25 2.49
C SER A 574 44.39 12.72 2.40
N SER A 575 43.12 13.01 2.68
CA SER A 575 42.65 14.39 2.79
C SER A 575 43.27 15.08 4.02
N CYS A 576 43.63 16.34 3.87
CA CYS A 576 44.23 17.12 4.95
C CYS A 576 43.17 17.44 6.01
N GLY A 577 43.22 16.78 7.17
CA GLY A 577 42.27 16.99 8.28
C GLY A 577 42.33 18.37 8.97
N THR A 578 43.18 19.31 8.51
CA THR A 578 43.14 20.71 8.98
C THR A 578 42.27 21.60 8.09
N CYS A 579 42.03 21.21 6.84
CA CYS A 579 41.18 21.95 5.89
C CYS A 579 40.13 21.06 5.24
N ASP A 580 39.96 19.83 5.74
CA ASP A 580 39.05 18.81 5.22
C ASP A 580 39.09 18.61 3.70
N GLY A 581 40.28 18.71 3.10
CA GLY A 581 40.44 18.56 1.64
C GLY A 581 40.43 19.85 0.82
N THR A 582 40.04 20.98 1.39
CA THR A 582 39.77 22.23 0.63
C THR A 582 41.01 23.04 0.28
N GLY A 583 42.18 22.73 0.85
CA GLY A 583 43.44 23.45 0.62
C GLY A 583 43.47 24.87 1.20
N SER A 584 42.36 25.40 1.70
CA SER A 584 42.28 26.75 2.26
C SER A 584 41.62 26.74 3.64
N THR A 585 41.92 27.74 4.46
CA THR A 585 41.37 27.87 5.81
C THR A 585 40.85 29.29 6.01
N ILE A 586 39.79 29.44 6.79
CA ILE A 586 39.28 30.75 7.18
C ILE A 586 40.19 31.31 8.29
N PRO A 587 40.79 32.51 8.13
CA PRO A 587 41.57 33.13 9.19
C PRO A 587 40.73 33.35 10.45
N LYS A 588 41.33 33.17 11.64
CA LYS A 588 40.64 33.37 12.92
C LYS A 588 40.03 34.78 12.98
N GLY A 589 38.71 34.87 13.22
CA GLY A 589 37.97 36.14 13.29
C GLY A 589 37.59 36.76 11.94
N ALA A 590 37.90 36.10 10.81
CA ALA A 590 37.50 36.54 9.46
C ALA A 590 36.14 35.99 9.00
N GLU A 591 35.48 35.17 9.83
CA GLU A 591 34.14 34.65 9.56
C GLU A 591 33.08 35.74 9.52
N CYS A 592 32.11 35.60 8.61
CA CYS A 592 30.98 36.50 8.51
C CYS A 592 30.13 36.44 9.80
N ARG A 593 29.89 37.60 10.42
CA ARG A 593 29.09 37.71 11.64
C ARG A 593 27.61 37.38 11.41
N THR A 594 27.04 37.82 10.28
CA THR A 594 25.62 37.67 9.97
C THR A 594 25.19 36.20 9.83
N CYS A 595 26.04 35.36 9.20
CA CYS A 595 25.75 33.93 9.01
C CYS A 595 26.60 33.00 9.89
N ALA A 596 27.38 33.55 10.84
CA ALA A 596 28.35 32.81 11.66
C ALA A 596 29.28 31.90 10.83
N GLY A 597 29.74 32.42 9.68
CA GLY A 597 30.60 31.72 8.74
C GLY A 597 29.94 30.63 7.89
N LYS A 598 28.61 30.46 7.93
CA LYS A 598 27.91 29.39 7.18
C LYS A 598 27.59 29.74 5.72
N GLY A 599 27.65 31.01 5.33
CA GLY A 599 27.35 31.46 3.97
C GLY A 599 25.86 31.57 3.65
N VAL A 600 24.98 31.04 4.49
CA VAL A 600 23.51 31.08 4.33
C VAL A 600 22.82 31.57 5.59
N ILE A 601 21.63 32.15 5.45
CA ILE A 601 20.74 32.59 6.54
C ILE A 601 19.32 32.08 6.29
N ARG A 602 18.52 31.89 7.34
CA ARG A 602 17.09 31.58 7.18
C ARG A 602 16.31 32.87 6.95
N GLU A 603 15.52 32.90 5.90
CA GLU A 603 14.67 34.05 5.56
C GLU A 603 13.24 33.58 5.27
N ARG A 604 12.24 34.29 5.81
CA ARG A 604 10.84 34.01 5.51
C ARG A 604 10.47 34.62 4.16
N LYS A 605 10.10 33.79 3.19
CA LYS A 605 9.64 34.22 1.85
C LYS A 605 8.19 33.82 1.61
N ILE A 606 7.45 34.71 0.96
CA ILE A 606 6.09 34.45 0.50
C ILE A 606 6.17 34.20 -0.99
N ILE A 607 5.80 32.99 -1.41
CA ILE A 607 5.84 32.57 -2.80
C ILE A 607 4.40 32.44 -3.29
N THR A 608 4.09 33.13 -4.39
CA THR A 608 2.80 32.99 -5.07
C THR A 608 2.86 31.78 -6.01
N LEU A 609 1.93 30.86 -5.82
CA LEU A 609 1.78 29.64 -6.60
C LEU A 609 0.56 29.78 -7.52
N ASP A 610 0.78 29.56 -8.80
CA ASP A 610 -0.32 29.39 -9.77
C ASP A 610 -0.77 27.93 -9.75
N ILE A 611 -1.94 27.69 -9.17
CA ILE A 611 -2.53 26.35 -9.08
C ILE A 611 -3.40 26.14 -10.32
N PRO A 612 -3.03 25.21 -11.21
CA PRO A 612 -3.72 25.02 -12.47
C PRO A 612 -5.14 24.47 -12.25
N ALA A 613 -6.08 24.96 -13.04
CA ALA A 613 -7.45 24.46 -13.08
C ALA A 613 -7.49 22.97 -13.43
N GLY A 614 -8.24 22.19 -12.65
CA GLY A 614 -8.35 20.74 -12.79
C GLY A 614 -7.39 19.93 -11.92
N ILE A 615 -6.66 20.56 -10.99
CA ILE A 615 -5.71 19.87 -10.10
C ILE A 615 -6.38 18.78 -9.25
N GLU A 616 -5.76 17.61 -9.16
CA GLU A 616 -6.23 16.48 -8.36
C GLU A 616 -5.71 16.55 -6.92
N ASP A 617 -6.42 15.89 -6.00
CA ASP A 617 -5.97 15.78 -4.61
C ASP A 617 -4.66 14.99 -4.54
N GLY A 618 -3.68 15.54 -3.82
CA GLY A 618 -2.36 14.92 -3.68
C GLY A 618 -1.37 15.23 -4.81
N MET A 619 -1.73 16.05 -5.79
CA MET A 619 -0.77 16.50 -6.81
C MET A 619 0.35 17.35 -6.19
N ARG A 620 1.56 17.18 -6.71
CA ARG A 620 2.78 17.88 -6.29
C ARG A 620 3.17 18.91 -7.34
N LEU A 621 3.17 20.18 -6.98
CA LEU A 621 3.64 21.28 -7.82
C LEU A 621 5.10 21.60 -7.50
N ARG A 622 5.95 21.76 -8.50
CA ARG A 622 7.35 22.13 -8.35
C ARG A 622 7.54 23.61 -8.68
N VAL A 623 8.22 24.34 -7.81
CA VAL A 623 8.69 25.70 -8.04
C VAL A 623 10.21 25.66 -8.06
N ASP A 624 10.78 25.89 -9.24
CA ASP A 624 12.21 25.74 -9.48
C ASP A 624 13.03 26.76 -8.69
N GLY A 625 14.09 26.31 -8.01
CA GLY A 625 15.05 27.18 -7.30
C GLY A 625 14.52 27.88 -6.04
N ALA A 626 13.32 27.53 -5.60
CA ALA A 626 12.65 28.09 -4.41
C ALA A 626 12.89 27.29 -3.11
N GLY A 627 13.77 26.29 -3.15
CA GLY A 627 14.23 25.52 -1.99
C GLY A 627 15.42 26.18 -1.27
N ASP A 628 16.18 25.38 -0.52
CA ASP A 628 17.33 25.87 0.24
C ASP A 628 18.52 26.19 -0.67
N ALA A 629 19.30 27.20 -0.31
CA ALA A 629 20.62 27.46 -0.86
C ALA A 629 21.67 26.54 -0.21
N PRO A 630 22.68 26.06 -0.95
CA PRO A 630 23.72 25.20 -0.41
C PRO A 630 24.57 25.94 0.63
N VAL A 631 25.05 25.20 1.64
CA VAL A 631 25.91 25.77 2.69
C VAL A 631 27.33 25.95 2.16
N THR A 632 27.66 27.15 1.71
CA THR A 632 28.94 27.46 1.05
C THR A 632 30.03 28.01 1.99
N GLY A 633 29.69 28.39 3.22
CA GLY A 633 30.55 29.28 4.01
C GLY A 633 31.79 28.67 4.66
N ARG A 634 31.78 27.40 5.09
CA ARG A 634 32.89 26.84 5.90
C ARG A 634 33.92 26.06 5.08
N ASN A 635 33.45 25.22 4.14
CA ASN A 635 34.30 24.25 3.43
C ASN A 635 34.03 24.17 1.92
N ALA A 636 33.22 25.05 1.32
CA ALA A 636 33.05 25.01 -0.13
C ALA A 636 34.29 25.56 -0.85
N ASP A 637 34.66 24.94 -1.97
CA ASP A 637 35.64 25.49 -2.91
C ASP A 637 35.16 26.91 -3.32
N PRO A 638 36.01 27.95 -3.23
CA PRO A 638 35.67 29.30 -3.67
C PRO A 638 35.26 29.40 -5.16
N ASN A 639 35.56 28.39 -5.98
CA ASN A 639 35.17 28.32 -7.39
C ASN A 639 33.95 27.43 -7.66
N ALA A 640 33.34 26.83 -6.63
CA ALA A 640 32.19 25.96 -6.79
C ALA A 640 30.94 26.75 -7.18
N ARG A 641 30.16 26.24 -8.15
CA ARG A 641 28.89 26.86 -8.54
C ARG A 641 27.80 26.41 -7.56
N ALA A 642 27.04 27.35 -7.02
CA ALA A 642 25.93 27.07 -6.13
C ALA A 642 24.60 27.07 -6.90
N GLN A 643 23.76 26.06 -6.66
CA GLN A 643 22.40 25.98 -7.18
C GLN A 643 21.43 25.74 -6.02
N ASN A 644 20.34 26.49 -5.98
CA ASN A 644 19.31 26.29 -4.96
C ASN A 644 18.52 25.00 -5.23
N GLY A 645 18.03 24.37 -4.17
CA GLY A 645 17.03 23.31 -4.28
C GLY A 645 15.69 23.84 -4.77
N ASP A 646 14.72 22.95 -4.96
CA ASP A 646 13.37 23.26 -5.41
C ASP A 646 12.36 23.26 -4.25
N LEU A 647 11.26 24.01 -4.41
CA LEU A 647 10.10 23.92 -3.53
C LEU A 647 9.06 23.00 -4.16
N TYR A 648 8.67 21.98 -3.41
CA TYR A 648 7.56 21.10 -3.76
C TYR A 648 6.35 21.40 -2.90
N VAL A 649 5.23 21.68 -3.56
CA VAL A 649 3.98 22.02 -2.90
C VAL A 649 2.97 20.90 -3.11
N PHE A 650 2.58 20.25 -2.02
CA PHE A 650 1.53 19.24 -2.02
C PHE A 650 0.17 19.90 -1.87
N VAL A 651 -0.67 19.75 -2.88
CA VAL A 651 -2.02 20.36 -2.90
C VAL A 651 -3.03 19.37 -2.34
N ARG A 652 -3.78 19.80 -1.32
CA ARG A 652 -4.94 19.09 -0.78
C ARG A 652 -6.23 19.75 -1.21
N VAL A 653 -7.11 19.01 -1.87
CA VAL A 653 -8.41 19.52 -2.31
C VAL A 653 -9.46 19.18 -1.24
N ALA A 654 -10.07 20.20 -0.65
CA ALA A 654 -11.16 20.04 0.30
C ALA A 654 -12.40 19.47 -0.40
N LYS A 655 -13.10 18.55 0.27
CA LYS A 655 -14.35 17.95 -0.23
C LYS A 655 -15.47 18.99 -0.22
N ASP A 656 -16.28 19.03 -1.27
CA ASP A 656 -17.51 19.84 -1.32
C ASP A 656 -18.72 18.94 -0.99
N PRO A 657 -19.69 19.42 -0.18
CA PRO A 657 -20.87 18.63 0.17
C PRO A 657 -21.85 18.45 -0.99
N ARG A 658 -21.80 19.30 -2.04
CA ARG A 658 -22.69 19.23 -3.21
C ARG A 658 -22.11 18.35 -4.29
N PHE A 659 -20.79 18.39 -4.47
CA PHE A 659 -20.11 17.76 -5.59
C PHE A 659 -19.14 16.67 -5.15
N SER A 660 -19.23 15.50 -5.78
CA SER A 660 -18.24 14.43 -5.67
C SER A 660 -17.42 14.35 -6.96
N ARG A 661 -16.09 14.20 -6.87
CA ARG A 661 -15.22 14.14 -8.05
C ARG A 661 -14.90 12.70 -8.43
N GLU A 662 -15.09 12.38 -9.71
CA GLU A 662 -14.70 11.13 -10.35
C GLU A 662 -13.70 11.41 -11.49
N GLY A 663 -12.41 11.52 -11.16
CA GLY A 663 -11.38 11.92 -12.12
C GLY A 663 -11.61 13.33 -12.63
N SER A 664 -11.89 13.48 -13.93
CA SER A 664 -12.29 14.78 -14.52
C SER A 664 -13.80 15.02 -14.51
N ASN A 665 -14.61 14.00 -14.21
CA ASN A 665 -16.05 14.13 -14.13
C ASN A 665 -16.47 14.51 -12.71
N ILE A 666 -17.65 15.09 -12.59
CA ILE A 666 -18.24 15.47 -11.31
C ILE A 666 -19.59 14.80 -11.18
N LEU A 667 -19.93 14.33 -9.99
CA LEU A 667 -21.22 13.77 -9.63
C LEU A 667 -21.94 14.74 -8.70
N TYR A 668 -23.17 15.09 -9.05
CA TYR A 668 -24.09 15.86 -8.23
C TYR A 668 -25.36 15.04 -7.98
N THR A 669 -25.78 14.93 -6.72
CA THR A 669 -27.01 14.24 -6.35
C THR A 669 -28.16 15.25 -6.23
N ALA A 670 -29.02 15.28 -7.23
CA ALA A 670 -30.19 16.15 -7.27
C ALA A 670 -31.36 15.49 -6.54
N THR A 671 -31.85 16.14 -5.48
CA THR A 671 -33.04 15.65 -4.77
C THR A 671 -34.29 16.22 -5.42
N ILE A 672 -35.17 15.34 -5.92
CA ILE A 672 -36.43 15.72 -6.58
C ILE A 672 -37.65 15.21 -5.80
N PRO A 673 -38.77 15.97 -5.76
CA PRO A 673 -40.02 15.49 -5.17
C PRO A 673 -40.59 14.27 -5.91
N LEU A 674 -41.33 13.40 -5.19
CA LEU A 674 -42.04 12.25 -5.77
C LEU A 674 -42.94 12.63 -6.94
N THR A 675 -43.68 13.73 -6.83
CA THR A 675 -44.58 14.20 -7.89
C THR A 675 -43.82 14.60 -9.16
N THR A 676 -42.67 15.26 -9.03
CA THR A 676 -41.81 15.64 -10.16
C THR A 676 -41.17 14.41 -10.82
N ALA A 677 -40.82 13.39 -10.05
CA ALA A 677 -40.30 12.13 -10.58
C ALA A 677 -41.37 11.38 -11.40
N LEU A 678 -42.62 11.36 -10.94
CA LEU A 678 -43.73 10.70 -11.62
C LEU A 678 -44.22 11.47 -12.86
N LEU A 679 -44.51 12.76 -12.70
CA LEU A 679 -45.12 13.60 -13.74
C LEU A 679 -44.11 14.25 -14.69
N GLY A 680 -42.81 14.15 -14.39
CA GLY A 680 -41.77 14.91 -15.06
C GLY A 680 -41.78 16.39 -14.66
N GLY A 681 -40.81 17.15 -15.15
CA GLY A 681 -40.68 18.57 -14.85
C GLY A 681 -39.33 19.15 -15.23
N GLN A 682 -38.93 20.22 -14.54
CA GLN A 682 -37.60 20.81 -14.66
C GLN A 682 -37.02 21.07 -13.27
N VAL A 683 -35.72 20.83 -13.10
CA VAL A 683 -35.00 21.10 -11.86
C VAL A 683 -33.74 21.91 -12.16
N SER A 684 -33.45 22.91 -11.32
CA SER A 684 -32.24 23.72 -11.46
C SER A 684 -31.06 23.02 -10.79
N ILE A 685 -30.04 22.66 -11.57
CA ILE A 685 -28.85 21.96 -11.12
C ILE A 685 -27.69 22.94 -11.00
N PRO A 686 -27.01 23.04 -9.84
CA PRO A 686 -25.79 23.81 -9.71
C PRO A 686 -24.66 23.14 -10.49
N THR A 687 -23.91 23.95 -11.22
CA THR A 687 -22.70 23.57 -11.98
C THR A 687 -21.50 24.35 -11.41
N LEU A 688 -20.31 24.13 -11.96
CA LEU A 688 -19.11 24.90 -11.57
C LEU A 688 -19.20 26.39 -11.95
N ASP A 689 -19.96 26.74 -12.99
CA ASP A 689 -20.00 28.09 -13.58
C ASP A 689 -21.37 28.81 -13.43
N GLY A 690 -22.32 28.20 -12.73
CA GLY A 690 -23.66 28.75 -12.52
C GLY A 690 -24.69 27.67 -12.26
N SER A 691 -25.93 27.87 -12.67
CA SER A 691 -26.99 26.85 -12.63
C SER A 691 -27.56 26.57 -14.01
N VAL A 692 -27.97 25.33 -14.24
CA VAL A 692 -28.58 24.89 -15.50
C VAL A 692 -29.88 24.17 -15.19
N ASN A 693 -30.95 24.50 -15.92
CA ASN A 693 -32.23 23.81 -15.78
C ASN A 693 -32.20 22.52 -16.59
N VAL A 694 -32.38 21.40 -15.90
CA VAL A 694 -32.40 20.06 -16.49
C VAL A 694 -33.83 19.56 -16.53
N LYS A 695 -34.26 19.06 -17.69
CA LYS A 695 -35.57 18.42 -17.85
C LYS A 695 -35.56 17.04 -17.19
N VAL A 696 -36.51 16.81 -16.29
CA VAL A 696 -36.76 15.51 -15.65
C VAL A 696 -37.83 14.80 -16.47
N ALA A 697 -37.54 13.56 -16.88
CA ALA A 697 -38.49 12.75 -17.63
C ALA A 697 -39.63 12.25 -16.73
N THR A 698 -40.76 11.91 -17.34
CA THR A 698 -41.87 11.24 -16.64
C THR A 698 -41.42 9.84 -16.22
N GLY A 699 -41.66 9.45 -14.97
CA GLY A 699 -41.27 8.13 -14.45
C GLY A 699 -39.77 8.00 -14.16
N THR A 700 -39.07 9.10 -13.85
CA THR A 700 -37.66 9.05 -13.46
C THR A 700 -37.49 8.30 -12.13
N ASN A 701 -36.59 7.32 -12.12
CA ASN A 701 -36.34 6.49 -10.95
C ASN A 701 -35.24 7.08 -10.05
N SER A 702 -35.26 6.74 -8.76
CA SER A 702 -34.16 7.08 -7.87
C SER A 702 -32.90 6.31 -8.27
N GLY A 703 -31.77 7.00 -8.38
CA GLY A 703 -30.49 6.47 -8.87
C GLY A 703 -30.29 6.60 -10.39
N GLU A 704 -31.29 7.07 -11.14
CA GLU A 704 -31.16 7.37 -12.56
C GLU A 704 -30.18 8.53 -12.77
N LYS A 705 -29.31 8.42 -13.79
CA LYS A 705 -28.24 9.37 -14.06
C LYS A 705 -28.38 10.01 -15.43
N ILE A 706 -28.30 11.34 -15.47
CA ILE A 706 -28.15 12.11 -16.72
C ILE A 706 -26.75 12.73 -16.77
N THR A 707 -26.18 12.81 -17.96
CA THR A 707 -24.84 13.39 -18.17
C THR A 707 -24.97 14.72 -18.89
N LEU A 708 -24.44 15.79 -18.30
CA LEU A 708 -24.27 17.10 -18.91
C LEU A 708 -22.83 17.22 -19.39
N SER A 709 -22.63 17.06 -20.70
CA SER A 709 -21.30 17.04 -21.30
C SER A 709 -20.58 18.38 -21.18
N GLY A 710 -19.29 18.34 -20.86
CA GLY A 710 -18.44 19.53 -20.80
C GLY A 710 -18.63 20.43 -19.58
N MET A 711 -19.39 20.01 -18.57
CA MET A 711 -19.64 20.77 -17.33
C MET A 711 -18.87 20.24 -16.10
N GLY A 712 -17.84 19.41 -16.31
CA GLY A 712 -16.97 18.84 -15.28
C GLY A 712 -15.64 19.58 -15.11
N MET A 713 -14.67 18.92 -14.46
CA MET A 713 -13.33 19.48 -14.21
C MET A 713 -12.52 19.60 -15.51
N LYS A 714 -11.63 20.60 -15.59
CA LYS A 714 -10.65 20.72 -16.68
C LYS A 714 -9.68 19.54 -16.66
N ARG A 715 -9.40 18.93 -17.82
CA ARG A 715 -8.44 17.83 -17.96
C ARG A 715 -7.02 18.38 -18.04
N LEU A 716 -6.20 18.12 -17.02
CA LEU A 716 -4.78 18.44 -17.03
C LEU A 716 -4.03 17.56 -18.04
N GLY A 717 -3.07 18.14 -18.77
CA GLY A 717 -2.21 17.41 -19.72
C GLY A 717 -2.83 17.03 -21.07
N SER A 718 -4.11 17.30 -21.32
CA SER A 718 -4.74 17.05 -22.62
C SER A 718 -4.38 18.11 -23.65
N ARG A 719 -3.69 17.73 -24.75
CA ARG A 719 -3.28 18.63 -25.86
C ARG A 719 -4.40 19.48 -26.47
N ARG A 720 -5.67 19.07 -26.33
CA ARG A 720 -6.85 19.76 -26.89
C ARG A 720 -7.68 20.53 -25.86
N GLY A 721 -7.28 20.60 -24.58
CA GLY A 721 -8.02 21.33 -23.55
C GLY A 721 -9.49 20.87 -23.46
N GLY A 722 -9.73 19.72 -22.83
CA GLY A 722 -11.09 19.18 -22.64
C GLY A 722 -11.61 19.43 -21.23
N LEU A 723 -12.91 19.72 -21.12
CA LEU A 723 -13.65 19.64 -19.85
C LEU A 723 -14.14 18.19 -19.66
N GLY A 724 -14.27 17.76 -18.41
CA GLY A 724 -15.03 16.56 -18.08
C GLY A 724 -16.53 16.82 -18.11
N ASP A 725 -17.31 15.84 -17.65
CA ASP A 725 -18.78 15.90 -17.66
C ASP A 725 -19.33 16.00 -16.24
N LEU A 726 -20.50 16.63 -16.11
CA LEU A 726 -21.29 16.64 -14.87
C LEU A 726 -22.37 15.56 -14.96
N LYS A 727 -22.23 14.53 -14.13
CA LYS A 727 -23.25 13.50 -13.93
C LYS A 727 -24.20 13.95 -12.84
N VAL A 728 -25.49 13.98 -13.15
CA VAL A 728 -26.55 14.29 -12.21
C VAL A 728 -27.27 13.00 -11.89
N GLU A 729 -27.25 12.60 -10.62
CA GLU A 729 -28.00 11.46 -10.11
C GLU A 729 -29.26 11.95 -9.40
N PHE A 730 -30.42 11.48 -9.84
CA PHE A 730 -31.68 11.86 -9.24
C PHE A 730 -31.98 10.99 -8.01
N ARG A 731 -32.25 11.65 -6.88
CA ARG A 731 -32.73 11.01 -5.66
C ARG A 731 -34.16 11.46 -5.39
N VAL A 732 -35.09 10.52 -5.43
CA VAL A 732 -36.49 10.82 -5.15
C VAL A 732 -36.68 10.98 -3.64
N ASN A 733 -37.16 12.14 -3.22
CA ASN A 733 -37.45 12.41 -1.81
C ASN A 733 -38.80 11.81 -1.44
N MET A 734 -38.78 10.72 -0.68
CA MET A 734 -39.99 10.09 -0.16
C MET A 734 -40.45 10.80 1.11
N PRO A 735 -41.67 11.37 1.14
CA PRO A 735 -42.18 12.05 2.33
C PRO A 735 -42.37 11.05 3.48
N LYS A 736 -41.86 11.39 4.67
CA LYS A 736 -42.02 10.57 5.89
C LYS A 736 -43.43 10.61 6.47
N TYR A 737 -44.11 11.73 6.27
CA TYR A 737 -45.47 11.97 6.77
C TYR A 737 -46.32 12.50 5.63
N LEU A 738 -47.55 12.02 5.55
CA LEU A 738 -48.55 12.45 4.57
C LEU A 738 -49.72 13.07 5.33
N SER A 739 -50.26 14.16 4.81
CA SER A 739 -51.55 14.68 5.28
C SER A 739 -52.67 13.68 4.98
N ALA A 740 -53.83 13.84 5.63
CA ALA A 740 -55.00 12.98 5.38
C ALA A 740 -55.36 12.94 3.89
N ASN A 741 -55.41 14.10 3.22
CA ASN A 741 -55.69 14.20 1.79
C ASN A 741 -54.60 13.53 0.93
N GLN A 742 -53.33 13.73 1.26
CA GLN A 742 -52.22 13.12 0.52
C GLN A 742 -52.20 11.59 0.65
N ARG A 743 -52.56 11.06 1.83
CA ARG A 743 -52.68 9.63 2.05
C ARG A 743 -53.79 9.02 1.19
N VAL A 744 -54.97 9.64 1.19
CA VAL A 744 -56.11 9.19 0.36
C VAL A 744 -55.70 9.13 -1.12
N LEU A 745 -54.98 10.14 -1.62
CA LEU A 745 -54.50 10.15 -3.01
C LEU A 745 -53.52 9.01 -3.32
N VAL A 746 -52.61 8.68 -2.40
CA VAL A 746 -51.64 7.58 -2.58
C VAL A 746 -52.32 6.22 -2.46
N GLU A 747 -53.33 6.07 -1.60
CA GLU A 747 -54.15 4.86 -1.50
C GLU A 747 -54.95 4.62 -2.78
N MET A 748 -55.59 5.66 -3.33
CA MET A 748 -56.27 5.57 -4.63
C MET A 748 -55.31 5.21 -5.76
N LEU A 749 -54.10 5.77 -5.75
CA LEU A 749 -53.07 5.43 -6.73
C LEU A 749 -52.63 3.97 -6.61
N ALA A 750 -52.48 3.45 -5.39
CA ALA A 750 -52.12 2.06 -5.16
C ALA A 750 -53.22 1.10 -5.67
N ASP A 751 -54.49 1.46 -5.48
CA ASP A 751 -55.63 0.68 -5.96
C ASP A 751 -55.71 0.66 -7.49
N GLU A 752 -55.52 1.83 -8.13
CA GLU A 752 -55.49 1.95 -9.61
C GLU A 752 -54.30 1.17 -10.22
N MET A 753 -53.17 1.10 -9.51
CA MET A 753 -51.98 0.36 -9.94
C MET A 753 -52.01 -1.15 -9.57
N ASP A 754 -53.09 -1.65 -8.95
CA ASP A 754 -53.21 -3.02 -8.40
C ASP A 754 -52.03 -3.42 -7.47
N ASP A 755 -51.52 -2.47 -6.67
CA ASP A 755 -50.39 -2.71 -5.77
C ASP A 755 -50.80 -3.44 -4.48
N LYS A 756 -50.62 -4.77 -4.49
CA LYS A 756 -50.92 -5.66 -3.36
C LYS A 756 -49.89 -5.60 -2.23
N SER A 757 -48.77 -4.90 -2.43
CA SER A 757 -47.70 -4.78 -1.43
C SER A 757 -47.92 -3.63 -0.45
N ALA A 758 -48.71 -2.62 -0.84
CA ALA A 758 -49.03 -1.46 -0.02
C ALA A 758 -49.96 -1.85 1.16
N ARG A 759 -49.39 -1.88 2.38
CA ARG A 759 -50.19 -2.12 3.59
C ARG A 759 -50.77 -0.81 4.11
N ARG A 760 -52.10 -0.74 4.23
CA ARG A 760 -52.84 0.40 4.80
C ARG A 760 -52.76 0.39 6.33
N VAL A 761 -51.56 0.59 6.89
CA VAL A 761 -51.35 0.61 8.34
C VAL A 761 -51.46 2.05 8.85
N MET A 762 -52.46 2.31 9.68
CA MET A 762 -52.63 3.57 10.40
C MET A 762 -51.60 3.66 11.55
N ASN A 763 -50.41 4.19 11.29
CA ASN A 763 -49.56 4.64 12.39
C ASN A 763 -50.03 6.03 12.85
N VAL A 764 -51.09 6.05 13.65
CA VAL A 764 -51.41 7.16 14.55
C VAL A 764 -50.91 6.76 15.93
N SER A 765 -49.87 7.41 16.43
CA SER A 765 -49.46 7.30 17.82
C SER A 765 -50.56 7.89 18.73
N SER A 766 -50.99 7.07 19.69
CA SER A 766 -51.63 7.44 20.97
C SER A 766 -52.92 8.27 20.96
N SER A 767 -54.05 7.60 20.78
CA SER A 767 -55.19 7.59 21.73
C SER A 767 -56.25 6.67 21.14
N LYS A 768 -56.81 5.75 21.93
CA LYS A 768 -57.99 4.98 21.48
C LYS A 768 -59.16 5.97 21.37
N PRO A 769 -59.81 6.14 20.21
CA PRO A 769 -61.12 6.77 20.19
C PRO A 769 -62.14 5.75 20.68
N ASP A 770 -63.00 6.20 21.59
CA ASP A 770 -64.14 5.46 22.11
C ASP A 770 -65.09 5.09 20.95
N PRO A 771 -65.65 3.86 20.86
CA PRO A 771 -66.51 3.46 19.73
C PRO A 771 -67.86 4.19 19.67
N SER A 772 -68.13 5.13 20.58
CA SER A 772 -69.43 5.81 20.72
C SER A 772 -69.42 7.30 20.37
N ASP A 773 -68.38 7.82 19.70
CA ASP A 773 -68.36 9.23 19.26
C ASP A 773 -68.69 9.38 17.75
N PRO A 774 -69.90 9.86 17.39
CA PRO A 774 -70.34 10.00 16.00
C PRO A 774 -69.61 11.11 15.21
N GLU A 775 -68.68 11.87 15.81
CA GLU A 775 -67.93 12.91 15.09
C GLU A 775 -66.62 12.43 14.42
N SER A 776 -66.19 11.18 14.63
CA SER A 776 -64.95 10.65 14.02
C SER A 776 -65.03 10.42 12.50
N HIS A 777 -66.22 10.52 11.90
CA HIS A 777 -66.45 10.29 10.46
C HIS A 777 -66.40 11.55 9.59
N ARG A 778 -66.25 12.75 10.17
CA ARG A 778 -66.34 14.01 9.38
C ARG A 778 -65.09 14.34 8.56
N ASN A 779 -63.96 13.68 8.80
CA ASN A 779 -62.71 13.96 8.10
C ASN A 779 -62.18 12.80 7.24
N GLU A 780 -62.98 11.77 6.97
CA GLU A 780 -62.74 10.87 5.83
C GLU A 780 -63.24 11.56 4.56
N GLY A 781 -62.42 12.50 4.11
CA GLY A 781 -62.78 13.62 3.26
C GLY A 781 -63.50 13.26 1.96
N PHE A 782 -64.49 14.10 1.65
CA PHE A 782 -65.07 14.47 0.35
C PHE A 782 -64.50 13.80 -0.92
N LEU A 783 -63.17 13.75 -1.09
CA LEU A 783 -62.51 13.13 -2.24
C LEU A 783 -62.71 11.61 -2.30
N LYS A 784 -62.74 10.91 -1.15
CA LYS A 784 -63.01 9.47 -1.07
C LYS A 784 -64.45 9.15 -1.46
N GLN A 785 -65.42 9.95 -0.98
CA GLN A 785 -66.81 9.88 -1.41
C GLN A 785 -66.99 10.21 -2.89
N MET A 786 -66.34 11.26 -3.41
CA MET A 786 -66.39 11.58 -4.85
C MET A 786 -65.80 10.47 -5.72
N TRP A 787 -64.68 9.88 -5.33
CA TRP A 787 -64.06 8.79 -6.08
C TRP A 787 -64.93 7.53 -6.06
N HIS A 788 -65.47 7.12 -4.90
CA HIS A 788 -66.41 6.00 -4.81
C HIS A 788 -67.69 6.22 -5.63
N THR A 789 -68.13 7.47 -5.77
CA THR A 789 -69.26 7.85 -6.63
C THR A 789 -68.88 7.84 -8.12
N LEU A 790 -67.63 8.16 -8.47
CA LEU A 790 -67.11 8.15 -9.84
C LEU A 790 -66.71 6.75 -10.35
N THR A 791 -66.30 5.83 -9.48
CA THR A 791 -65.80 4.50 -9.86
C THR A 791 -66.83 3.36 -9.72
N ASN A 792 -68.10 3.64 -9.36
CA ASN A 792 -69.17 2.64 -9.20
C ASN A 792 -68.73 1.40 -8.39
N HIS A 793 -68.08 1.63 -7.25
CA HIS A 793 -67.49 0.55 -6.46
C HIS A 793 -68.57 -0.41 -5.90
N PRO A 794 -68.43 -1.75 -6.02
CA PRO A 794 -69.48 -2.75 -5.74
C PRO A 794 -69.91 -2.90 -4.27
N ALA A 795 -69.47 -2.03 -3.37
CA ALA A 795 -69.81 -2.08 -1.94
C ALA A 795 -71.28 -1.73 -1.64
N HIS A 796 -72.03 -1.14 -2.58
CA HIS A 796 -73.41 -0.70 -2.39
C HIS A 796 -74.49 -1.57 -3.04
N GLN A 797 -74.20 -2.80 -3.49
CA GLN A 797 -75.24 -3.69 -4.04
C GLN A 797 -75.96 -4.58 -3.00
N LYS A 798 -75.62 -4.50 -1.70
CA LYS A 798 -76.13 -5.47 -0.71
C LYS A 798 -77.25 -5.00 0.22
N ASP A 799 -77.64 -3.72 0.22
CA ASP A 799 -78.68 -3.24 1.13
C ASP A 799 -79.94 -2.82 0.36
N ALA A 800 -80.58 -3.80 -0.27
CA ALA A 800 -81.92 -3.67 -0.83
C ALA A 800 -82.75 -4.91 -0.49
N LYS A 801 -83.21 -4.98 0.76
CA LYS A 801 -84.45 -5.66 1.20
C LYS A 801 -84.61 -5.51 2.72
N GLU A 802 -85.39 -4.52 3.12
CA GLU A 802 -86.51 -4.66 4.07
C GLU A 802 -87.09 -3.27 4.41
N GLN A 803 -88.34 -3.07 3.99
CA GLN A 803 -89.28 -2.06 4.50
C GLN A 803 -90.15 -2.76 5.56
N PRO A 804 -90.72 -2.08 6.59
CA PRO A 804 -91.83 -1.15 6.31
C PRO A 804 -92.07 0.05 7.26
N ALA A 805 -92.78 1.03 6.68
CA ALA A 805 -93.86 1.90 7.21
C ALA A 805 -93.62 2.83 8.43
N ALA A 806 -93.74 4.15 8.23
CA ALA A 806 -94.95 4.94 8.54
C ALA A 806 -94.72 6.48 8.60
N SER A 807 -95.64 7.21 7.96
CA SER A 807 -96.22 8.53 8.29
C SER A 807 -95.39 9.84 8.41
N LYS A 808 -95.78 10.78 7.51
CA LYS A 808 -96.26 12.17 7.74
C LYS A 808 -95.29 13.34 8.01
N GLU A 809 -95.50 14.40 7.21
CA GLU A 809 -95.63 15.84 7.56
C GLU A 809 -94.47 16.53 8.32
N ASP A 810 -94.05 17.79 8.12
CA ASP A 810 -94.35 18.86 7.18
C ASP A 810 -93.36 20.02 7.50
N THR A 811 -93.16 20.96 6.56
CA THR A 811 -92.79 22.39 6.75
C THR A 811 -91.44 22.89 7.35
N LYS A 812 -90.79 23.80 6.56
CA LYS A 812 -90.33 25.21 6.85
C LYS A 812 -89.68 25.51 8.22
N GLN A 813 -88.61 26.29 8.39
CA GLN A 813 -88.23 27.59 7.79
C GLN A 813 -86.89 28.10 8.40
N LYS A 814 -86.09 28.84 7.60
CA LYS A 814 -85.21 30.02 7.86
C LYS A 814 -84.43 30.13 9.20
N LYS A 815 -83.08 30.29 9.23
CA LYS A 815 -82.25 31.54 9.04
C LYS A 815 -82.70 32.75 9.90
N PRO A 816 -81.86 33.76 10.24
CA PRO A 816 -80.48 34.08 9.82
C PRO A 816 -79.54 34.57 10.98
N ASP A 817 -78.22 34.59 10.78
CA ASP A 817 -77.29 35.73 10.51
C ASP A 817 -77.14 36.79 11.64
N ASP A 818 -75.88 37.06 12.02
CA ASP A 818 -75.27 38.35 12.41
C ASP A 818 -73.91 38.09 13.10
N GLU A 819 -72.88 38.93 13.10
CA GLU A 819 -72.30 39.91 12.18
C GLU A 819 -70.96 40.32 12.84
N ALA A 820 -69.98 40.74 12.03
CA ALA A 820 -69.00 41.80 12.32
C ALA A 820 -67.79 41.63 13.30
N LYS A 821 -66.60 41.82 12.68
CA LYS A 821 -65.50 42.78 13.01
C LYS A 821 -64.67 42.54 14.29
N LYS A 822 -63.32 42.45 14.30
CA LYS A 822 -62.16 43.20 13.73
C LYS A 822 -61.29 43.65 14.92
N SER A 823 -59.99 43.31 14.93
CA SER A 823 -58.84 44.12 15.40
C SER A 823 -57.57 43.24 15.39
N SER A 824 -56.63 43.43 14.46
CA SER A 824 -55.40 44.27 14.52
C SER A 824 -54.42 43.85 15.62
N GLU A 825 -53.22 43.33 15.31
CA GLU A 825 -51.95 44.09 15.13
C GLU A 825 -51.65 44.99 16.35
N SER A 826 -50.47 45.01 16.98
CA SER A 826 -49.08 44.85 16.54
C SER A 826 -48.17 44.95 17.77
N GLY A 827 -46.88 44.58 17.68
CA GLY A 827 -45.90 44.93 18.72
C GLY A 827 -44.59 44.15 18.65
N SER A 828 -43.56 44.82 18.15
CA SER A 828 -42.17 44.39 17.98
C SER A 828 -41.43 44.09 19.29
N GLY A 829 -40.42 43.23 19.22
CA GLY A 829 -39.36 43.01 20.20
C GLY A 829 -38.25 42.16 19.59
#